data_AF-A0A024G1M8-F1
#
_entry.id   AF-A0A024G1M8-F1
#
_cell.length_a   1.000
_cell.length_b   1.000
_cell.length_c   1.000
_cell.angle_alpha   90.00
_cell.angle_beta   90.00
_cell.angle_gamma   90.00
#
_symmetry.space_group_name_H-M   'P 1'
#
loop_
_entity.id
_entity.type
_entity.pdbx_description
1 polymer ?
#
loop_
_entity_poly.entity_id
_entity_poly.type
_entity_poly.pdbx_seq_one_letter_code
_entity_poly.pdbx_strand_id
1 'polypeptide(L)'
;MQSRECIASEQHSSSESIGENDWKERQLFDFDIRMYRDGTYQLITASETDKIQYSGRFLHFGPNATRIAKVNTTQFDWPGTSFTLHFTNTKTIAVRLKGRGNFFNVFLDGFFHGVIRTSKRPKVFELCSTLNPEKEYHVQISKRTEPQVKSTLSTFKVCTLYGFIVDQNARILPCDVTYKRKFEFIGDSDTTAFGNECTVTSSGDLRPKAIFQNVYNGYACILARMFDAEAHITAWSGKGVHSNSADWGDTMPTLWKKTIASRSNSYDLESWMPDAVVINLGVNDLYPPTSSESDVATAYVEFLREIRRYRPLAHIFCIVTTLTSEFESAHVHREDISLQLEDIVKVALMEIMRIDSKIHYTRVQISEKTGPKDHMSRTHYSVSGHVQIANSVAEEIAMSTNWAMECPPTWTPHPITKESLLRVEHSHSNFGCWLQVFPMQNTPLSDLRTLLKSSQFALLALRGRLDVAASVPKAETAVKTAFIQALLIESADAHQSEYVANDSKRREFLTKFTGSTGTALVTLDRALLWTDGRYFLQAEHELCDSWTLMKAQEVNVPIVSEWIRKNVTGCLAIDPSLTSVASVRKMLTELEGSNVEVAAFANCANLVDLVWKNKPARTPSKVMLLDQRYTGRSVADKLAELRRELEKNEAQAMMLTALDDIAWLFNLRGSDIEFNPLVISYSLVDQNSATIYADIDNHGKVEQEMDGLVVIRPYDSITEEIRSYVSLHPGNRILLDPIQCNVAVFLCIPPEMRIEKRSPVLASKAVKNPTEIEGMKLAHLHDGAALVKFFAWLECEMHRNSELDEVQVADREKAFREESSDYVSLSFDTISAMGANAAIIHYKPKRHNCSKLTRDGLYLNDSGAQYCTGTTDVTRTLHFGTPTEHEKKCFTLVLKAHIAFASAIFPNKTDGVKLDALARAPLWRHGLDYRHGTAHGVGAFLNVHEKGVLASIQANPSNLPIQEGMIISNEPGYYEDGAFGIRIENIVLVKKASGVPHRSGNDTFCELETITMVPISRNLIDTNVLTEYEIQWVNAYHENVRERLTPLLTSNEDALMYLKRETSPL
;
A
#
# COMPACT_ATOMS: atom_id res chain seq x y z
N MET A 1 -57.17 -9.95 34.29
CA MET A 1 -58.35 -10.84 34.36
C MET A 1 -58.83 -11.10 32.95
N GLN A 2 -59.02 -12.38 32.60
CA GLN A 2 -59.98 -12.97 31.61
C GLN A 2 -60.16 -12.24 30.27
N SER A 3 -60.15 -12.85 29.08
CA SER A 3 -60.37 -14.21 28.60
C SER A 3 -60.19 -14.09 27.06
N ARG A 4 -59.44 -14.97 26.38
CA ARG A 4 -59.94 -16.21 25.74
C ARG A 4 -61.15 -15.95 24.82
N GLU A 5 -61.00 -16.26 23.52
CA GLU A 5 -61.64 -17.41 22.84
C GLU A 5 -62.66 -16.84 21.82
N CYS A 6 -63.06 -17.44 20.70
CA CYS A 6 -62.99 -18.78 20.13
C CYS A 6 -63.45 -18.67 18.63
N ILE A 7 -62.91 -19.46 17.68
CA ILE A 7 -63.55 -20.65 17.05
C ILE A 7 -64.83 -20.27 16.24
N ALA A 8 -64.77 -20.22 14.90
CA ALA A 8 -64.88 -21.30 13.89
C ALA A 8 -66.33 -21.64 13.45
N SER A 9 -66.48 -21.84 12.13
CA SER A 9 -67.45 -22.65 11.35
C SER A 9 -67.64 -21.92 10.01
N GLU A 10 -67.16 -22.37 8.86
CA GLU A 10 -67.27 -23.65 8.13
C GLU A 10 -68.63 -23.85 7.42
N GLN A 11 -68.52 -24.32 6.16
CA GLN A 11 -69.53 -24.82 5.20
C GLN A 11 -70.17 -23.77 4.28
N HIS A 12 -70.13 -23.80 2.93
CA HIS A 12 -70.05 -24.81 1.85
C HIS A 12 -71.33 -24.70 0.99
N SER A 13 -71.19 -24.44 -0.31
CA SER A 13 -72.04 -24.94 -1.41
C SER A 13 -71.39 -24.55 -2.75
N SER A 14 -70.76 -25.49 -3.46
CA SER A 14 -71.29 -26.26 -4.64
C SER A 14 -71.47 -25.38 -5.89
N SER A 15 -71.09 -25.70 -7.13
CA SER A 15 -70.72 -26.90 -7.92
C SER A 15 -70.11 -26.33 -9.25
N GLU A 16 -69.36 -26.98 -10.15
CA GLU A 16 -69.39 -28.30 -10.77
C GLU A 16 -68.01 -28.62 -11.35
N SER A 17 -67.73 -29.92 -11.51
CA SER A 17 -66.54 -30.50 -12.13
C SER A 17 -66.76 -30.81 -13.60
N ILE A 18 -65.71 -30.69 -14.43
CA ILE A 18 -65.19 -31.70 -15.38
C ILE A 18 -63.94 -31.12 -16.05
N GLY A 19 -62.85 -31.91 -16.07
CA GLY A 19 -61.65 -31.64 -16.86
C GLY A 19 -60.33 -31.93 -16.14
N GLU A 20 -60.06 -33.21 -15.82
CA GLU A 20 -58.71 -33.71 -15.52
C GLU A 20 -57.83 -33.51 -16.77
N ASN A 21 -57.14 -32.37 -16.86
CA ASN A 21 -55.82 -32.17 -17.52
C ASN A 21 -55.44 -30.70 -17.76
N ASP A 22 -56.15 -29.70 -17.23
CA ASP A 22 -55.88 -28.29 -17.57
C ASP A 22 -55.65 -27.34 -16.38
N TRP A 23 -55.35 -27.87 -15.18
CA TRP A 23 -55.17 -27.08 -13.95
C TRP A 23 -53.71 -26.91 -13.47
N LYS A 24 -52.71 -27.23 -14.30
CA LYS A 24 -51.30 -27.01 -13.97
C LYS A 24 -50.74 -25.86 -14.81
N GLU A 25 -50.65 -24.66 -14.22
CA GLU A 25 -49.52 -23.70 -14.37
C GLU A 25 -49.88 -22.23 -14.07
N ARG A 26 -51.15 -21.85 -13.95
CA ARG A 26 -51.50 -20.43 -13.83
C ARG A 26 -52.12 -20.10 -12.47
N GLN A 27 -51.27 -19.68 -11.51
CA GLN A 27 -51.52 -18.60 -10.51
C GLN A 27 -50.59 -18.61 -9.26
N LEU A 28 -49.32 -19.04 -9.35
CA LEU A 28 -48.39 -18.94 -8.20
C LEU A 28 -47.50 -17.70 -8.15
N PHE A 29 -47.64 -16.77 -9.09
CA PHE A 29 -46.77 -15.60 -9.16
C PHE A 29 -47.53 -14.34 -9.57
N ASP A 30 -48.17 -13.67 -8.62
CA ASP A 30 -48.38 -12.23 -8.74
C ASP A 30 -47.08 -11.53 -8.30
N PHE A 31 -46.04 -11.70 -9.12
CA PHE A 31 -44.68 -11.24 -8.86
C PHE A 31 -44.20 -10.28 -9.97
N ASP A 32 -43.47 -9.25 -9.55
CA ASP A 32 -42.61 -8.42 -10.39
C ASP A 32 -41.34 -9.19 -10.82
N ILE A 33 -41.50 -10.18 -11.71
CA ILE A 33 -40.44 -10.92 -12.44
C ILE A 33 -40.79 -11.00 -13.94
N ARG A 34 -41.55 -10.04 -14.47
CA ARG A 34 -41.96 -10.08 -15.89
C ARG A 34 -40.79 -10.24 -16.87
N MET A 35 -39.62 -9.70 -16.51
CA MET A 35 -38.37 -9.85 -17.29
C MET A 35 -37.69 -11.23 -17.17
N TYR A 36 -38.00 -12.01 -16.14
CA TYR A 36 -37.36 -13.32 -15.86
C TYR A 36 -38.30 -14.51 -16.15
N ARG A 37 -39.35 -14.30 -16.94
CA ARG A 37 -40.43 -15.28 -17.21
C ARG A 37 -40.40 -15.88 -18.61
N ASP A 38 -39.52 -15.42 -19.48
CA ASP A 38 -39.40 -15.86 -20.88
C ASP A 38 -38.68 -17.22 -21.02
N GLY A 39 -38.36 -17.88 -19.91
CA GLY A 39 -37.65 -19.16 -19.88
C GLY A 39 -36.12 -19.04 -19.97
N THR A 40 -35.56 -17.82 -19.96
CA THR A 40 -34.11 -17.59 -20.01
C THR A 40 -33.41 -17.65 -18.66
N TYR A 41 -34.17 -17.76 -17.55
CA TYR A 41 -33.65 -17.79 -16.19
C TYR A 41 -34.30 -18.89 -15.36
N GLN A 42 -33.51 -19.46 -14.43
CA GLN A 42 -33.98 -20.38 -13.39
C GLN A 42 -33.97 -19.71 -12.01
N LEU A 43 -34.93 -20.06 -11.17
CA LEU A 43 -34.99 -19.65 -9.76
C LEU A 43 -34.51 -20.80 -8.88
N ILE A 44 -33.39 -20.58 -8.19
CA ILE A 44 -32.94 -21.44 -7.09
C ILE A 44 -33.67 -20.98 -5.85
N THR A 45 -34.68 -21.74 -5.44
CA THR A 45 -35.57 -21.36 -4.36
C THR A 45 -34.88 -21.44 -3.00
N ALA A 46 -35.31 -20.61 -2.05
CA ALA A 46 -34.72 -20.58 -0.72
C ALA A 46 -34.92 -21.91 0.06
N SER A 47 -35.85 -22.77 -0.37
CA SER A 47 -36.07 -24.10 0.19
C SER A 47 -35.09 -25.17 -0.30
N GLU A 48 -34.28 -24.89 -1.33
CA GLU A 48 -33.24 -25.79 -1.84
C GLU A 48 -31.98 -25.66 -0.97
N THR A 49 -32.07 -26.15 0.27
CA THR A 49 -31.01 -26.06 1.29
C THR A 49 -29.78 -26.90 0.99
N ASP A 50 -29.87 -27.82 0.02
CA ASP A 50 -28.74 -28.56 -0.56
C ASP A 50 -27.92 -27.71 -1.54
N LYS A 51 -28.51 -26.64 -2.09
CA LYS A 51 -27.88 -25.75 -3.09
C LYS A 51 -27.40 -24.42 -2.50
N ILE A 52 -28.06 -23.95 -1.44
CA ILE A 52 -27.73 -22.68 -0.78
C ILE A 52 -27.17 -22.99 0.60
N GLN A 53 -25.94 -22.56 0.87
CA GLN A 53 -25.37 -22.66 2.21
C GLN A 53 -25.90 -21.51 3.08
N TYR A 54 -26.37 -21.86 4.28
CA TYR A 54 -26.96 -20.92 5.23
C TYR A 54 -26.09 -20.87 6.49
N SER A 55 -25.83 -19.67 7.00
CA SER A 55 -25.18 -19.45 8.31
C SER A 55 -26.00 -18.46 9.14
N GLY A 56 -26.32 -18.85 10.37
CA GLY A 56 -27.30 -18.18 11.22
C GLY A 56 -28.58 -18.99 11.42
N ARG A 57 -29.62 -18.35 11.96
CA ARG A 57 -30.88 -19.01 12.34
C ARG A 57 -32.01 -18.68 11.38
N PHE A 58 -32.67 -19.71 10.87
CA PHE A 58 -33.64 -19.60 9.79
C PHE A 58 -34.91 -20.44 10.02
N LEU A 59 -36.05 -19.94 9.55
CA LEU A 59 -37.26 -20.74 9.35
C LEU A 59 -37.45 -21.03 7.86
N HIS A 60 -37.28 -22.29 7.49
CA HIS A 60 -37.48 -22.76 6.11
C HIS A 60 -38.94 -23.16 5.88
N PHE A 61 -39.47 -22.80 4.71
CA PHE A 61 -40.80 -23.15 4.26
C PHE A 61 -40.71 -23.80 2.88
N GLY A 62 -41.06 -25.08 2.80
CA GLY A 62 -41.01 -25.84 1.55
C GLY A 62 -42.21 -25.60 0.62
N PRO A 63 -42.40 -26.47 -0.40
CA PRO A 63 -43.42 -26.28 -1.44
C PRO A 63 -44.85 -26.42 -0.90
N ASN A 64 -45.02 -27.16 0.20
CA ASN A 64 -46.33 -27.43 0.81
C ASN A 64 -46.71 -26.42 1.90
N ALA A 65 -46.10 -25.22 1.93
CA ALA A 65 -46.40 -24.22 2.95
C ALA A 65 -47.86 -23.76 2.88
N THR A 66 -48.58 -23.77 4.02
CA THR A 66 -50.01 -23.44 4.11
C THR A 66 -50.37 -22.01 3.69
N ARG A 67 -49.41 -21.09 3.69
CA ARG A 67 -49.59 -19.72 3.19
C ARG A 67 -48.79 -19.56 1.91
N ILE A 68 -49.49 -19.22 0.82
CA ILE A 68 -48.91 -18.97 -0.52
C ILE A 68 -47.69 -18.04 -0.44
N ALA A 69 -47.76 -16.97 0.36
CA ALA A 69 -46.67 -16.00 0.52
C ALA A 69 -45.38 -16.54 1.18
N LYS A 70 -45.39 -17.79 1.65
CA LYS A 70 -44.26 -18.49 2.30
C LYS A 70 -43.77 -19.71 1.51
N VAL A 71 -44.45 -20.12 0.44
CA VAL A 71 -44.04 -21.29 -0.35
C VAL A 71 -42.61 -21.09 -0.87
N ASN A 72 -41.74 -22.07 -0.63
CA ASN A 72 -40.34 -22.07 -1.04
C ASN A 72 -39.54 -20.84 -0.57
N THR A 73 -39.73 -20.43 0.70
CA THR A 73 -39.06 -19.25 1.27
C THR A 73 -38.30 -19.57 2.55
N THR A 74 -37.34 -18.72 2.90
CA THR A 74 -36.60 -18.79 4.16
C THR A 74 -36.73 -17.45 4.90
N GLN A 75 -37.13 -17.48 6.18
CA GLN A 75 -37.33 -16.30 7.03
C GLN A 75 -36.28 -16.19 8.13
N PHE A 76 -35.83 -14.97 8.40
CA PHE A 76 -34.79 -14.68 9.40
C PHE A 76 -34.83 -13.21 9.84
N ASP A 77 -34.22 -12.90 10.98
CA ASP A 77 -34.04 -11.52 11.44
C ASP A 77 -32.77 -11.28 12.28
N TRP A 78 -32.04 -12.28 12.75
CA TRP A 78 -30.78 -12.05 13.47
C TRP A 78 -29.70 -11.38 12.58
N PRO A 79 -28.88 -10.46 13.14
CA PRO A 79 -27.78 -9.81 12.42
C PRO A 79 -26.71 -10.84 12.00
N GLY A 80 -25.91 -10.53 10.98
CA GLY A 80 -24.81 -11.38 10.52
C GLY A 80 -25.26 -12.60 9.69
N THR A 81 -26.51 -13.04 9.88
CA THR A 81 -27.16 -14.10 9.10
C THR A 81 -26.83 -13.97 7.61
N SER A 82 -26.27 -15.02 7.03
CA SER A 82 -25.78 -15.02 5.66
C SER A 82 -26.18 -16.25 4.87
N PHE A 83 -26.20 -16.11 3.55
CA PHE A 83 -26.48 -17.21 2.65
C PHE A 83 -25.63 -17.10 1.39
N THR A 84 -25.06 -18.24 0.98
CA THR A 84 -24.04 -18.34 -0.06
C THR A 84 -24.52 -19.29 -1.18
N LEU A 85 -24.28 -18.91 -2.43
CA LEU A 85 -24.50 -19.74 -3.61
C LEU A 85 -23.20 -19.86 -4.39
N HIS A 86 -22.81 -21.10 -4.71
CA HIS A 86 -21.69 -21.41 -5.60
C HIS A 86 -22.22 -21.83 -6.96
N PHE A 87 -21.79 -21.18 -8.04
CA PHE A 87 -22.39 -21.38 -9.35
C PHE A 87 -21.42 -21.07 -10.51
N THR A 88 -21.75 -21.56 -11.70
CA THR A 88 -21.03 -21.29 -12.95
C THR A 88 -21.99 -21.27 -14.14
N ASN A 89 -21.50 -20.97 -15.34
CA ASN A 89 -22.28 -20.95 -16.59
C ASN A 89 -23.45 -19.96 -16.59
N THR A 90 -23.25 -18.79 -15.99
CA THR A 90 -24.22 -17.71 -15.98
C THR A 90 -23.54 -16.37 -16.21
N LYS A 91 -24.21 -15.46 -16.90
CA LYS A 91 -23.82 -14.04 -17.03
C LYS A 91 -24.49 -13.20 -15.96
N THR A 92 -25.65 -13.65 -15.49
CA THR A 92 -26.49 -12.89 -14.56
C THR A 92 -26.68 -13.63 -13.25
N ILE A 93 -26.68 -12.88 -12.15
CA ILE A 93 -27.19 -13.32 -10.87
C ILE A 93 -27.96 -12.19 -10.18
N ALA A 94 -29.14 -12.54 -9.69
CA ALA A 94 -30.02 -11.67 -8.92
C ALA A 94 -30.53 -12.39 -7.67
N VAL A 95 -31.02 -11.65 -6.69
CA VAL A 95 -31.65 -12.21 -5.48
C VAL A 95 -33.02 -11.61 -5.27
N ARG A 96 -33.98 -12.43 -4.83
CA ARG A 96 -35.31 -11.95 -4.46
C ARG A 96 -35.50 -11.93 -2.95
N LEU A 97 -35.63 -10.72 -2.40
CA LEU A 97 -35.58 -10.47 -0.96
C LEU A 97 -36.62 -9.43 -0.51
N LYS A 98 -37.12 -9.54 0.74
CA LYS A 98 -37.90 -8.50 1.43
C LYS A 98 -37.47 -8.36 2.88
N GLY A 99 -37.87 -7.25 3.52
CA GLY A 99 -37.68 -7.02 4.96
C GLY A 99 -37.50 -5.53 5.24
N ARG A 100 -38.59 -4.76 5.37
CA ARG A 100 -38.53 -3.28 5.40
C ARG A 100 -37.55 -2.77 6.46
N GLY A 101 -36.60 -1.94 6.04
CA GLY A 101 -35.68 -1.25 6.96
C GLY A 101 -34.39 -2.02 7.26
N ASN A 102 -34.16 -3.16 6.60
CA ASN A 102 -32.92 -3.93 6.70
C ASN A 102 -31.97 -3.62 5.55
N PHE A 103 -30.68 -3.84 5.80
CA PHE A 103 -29.60 -3.71 4.83
C PHE A 103 -28.74 -4.97 4.81
N PHE A 104 -28.14 -5.28 3.67
CA PHE A 104 -27.33 -6.48 3.45
C PHE A 104 -26.07 -6.16 2.66
N ASN A 105 -24.93 -6.70 3.06
CA ASN A 105 -23.71 -6.71 2.25
C ASN A 105 -23.80 -7.84 1.23
N VAL A 106 -23.32 -7.60 0.02
CA VAL A 106 -23.16 -8.60 -1.04
C VAL A 106 -21.67 -8.74 -1.29
N PHE A 107 -21.19 -9.98 -1.32
CA PHE A 107 -19.83 -10.34 -1.66
C PHE A 107 -19.83 -11.27 -2.86
N LEU A 108 -18.92 -11.04 -3.80
CA LEU A 108 -18.66 -11.90 -4.95
C LEU A 108 -17.19 -12.36 -4.86
N ASP A 109 -16.96 -13.66 -4.76
CA ASP A 109 -15.64 -14.29 -4.54
C ASP A 109 -14.88 -13.70 -3.34
N GLY A 110 -15.62 -13.42 -2.26
CA GLY A 110 -15.08 -12.80 -1.03
C GLY A 110 -14.86 -11.29 -1.12
N PHE A 111 -15.00 -10.67 -2.31
CA PHE A 111 -14.88 -9.22 -2.48
C PHE A 111 -16.20 -8.51 -2.26
N PHE A 112 -16.19 -7.39 -1.53
CA PHE A 112 -17.38 -6.58 -1.31
C PHE A 112 -17.89 -5.98 -2.62
N HIS A 113 -19.13 -6.31 -2.97
CA HIS A 113 -19.76 -5.95 -4.24
C HIS A 113 -20.78 -4.81 -4.12
N GLY A 114 -21.52 -4.75 -3.00
CA GLY A 114 -22.49 -3.68 -2.78
C GLY A 114 -23.43 -3.93 -1.61
N VAL A 115 -24.43 -3.06 -1.47
CA VAL A 115 -25.42 -3.09 -0.38
C VAL A 115 -26.84 -3.14 -0.92
N ILE A 116 -27.63 -4.08 -0.41
CA ILE A 116 -29.07 -4.17 -0.68
C ILE A 116 -29.83 -3.44 0.41
N ARG A 117 -30.74 -2.55 0.01
CA ARG A 117 -31.76 -1.97 0.91
C ARG A 117 -33.13 -2.58 0.62
N THR A 118 -33.64 -3.36 1.57
CA THR A 118 -34.90 -4.08 1.38
C THR A 118 -36.15 -3.24 1.66
N SER A 119 -37.25 -3.61 1.01
CA SER A 119 -38.54 -2.93 1.10
C SER A 119 -39.62 -3.79 1.77
N LYS A 120 -40.84 -3.25 1.95
CA LYS A 120 -42.00 -3.99 2.48
C LYS A 120 -42.46 -5.08 1.50
N ARG A 121 -42.41 -4.82 0.20
CA ARG A 121 -42.75 -5.78 -0.85
C ARG A 121 -41.50 -6.55 -1.26
N PRO A 122 -41.61 -7.84 -1.62
CA PRO A 122 -40.50 -8.56 -2.21
C PRO A 122 -40.07 -7.90 -3.52
N LYS A 123 -38.76 -7.71 -3.66
CA LYS A 123 -38.13 -7.12 -4.84
C LYS A 123 -36.99 -8.02 -5.30
N VAL A 124 -36.73 -7.97 -6.61
CA VAL A 124 -35.53 -8.56 -7.20
C VAL A 124 -34.44 -7.49 -7.19
N PHE A 125 -33.25 -7.89 -6.78
CA PHE A 125 -32.04 -7.08 -6.80
C PHE A 125 -31.05 -7.79 -7.73
N GLU A 126 -30.76 -7.19 -8.87
CA GLU A 126 -29.67 -7.65 -9.72
C GLU A 126 -28.35 -7.44 -8.97
N LEU A 127 -27.58 -8.51 -8.83
CA LEU A 127 -26.27 -8.46 -8.20
C LEU A 127 -25.23 -8.22 -9.27
N CYS A 128 -25.20 -9.03 -10.33
CA CYS A 128 -24.31 -8.84 -11.47
C CYS A 128 -24.96 -9.36 -12.76
N SER A 129 -24.75 -8.69 -13.89
CA SER A 129 -25.25 -9.07 -15.24
C SER A 129 -24.13 -9.25 -16.28
N THR A 130 -22.88 -9.25 -15.84
CA THR A 130 -21.67 -9.31 -16.70
C THR A 130 -20.69 -10.39 -16.28
N LEU A 131 -21.16 -11.43 -15.58
CA LEU A 131 -20.32 -12.56 -15.19
C LEU A 131 -19.81 -13.31 -16.42
N ASN A 132 -18.59 -13.84 -16.33
CA ASN A 132 -18.03 -14.70 -17.37
C ASN A 132 -18.58 -16.13 -17.16
N PRO A 133 -19.38 -16.68 -18.09
CA PRO A 133 -19.96 -18.01 -17.94
C PRO A 133 -18.92 -19.14 -17.77
N GLU A 134 -17.68 -18.93 -18.22
CA GLU A 134 -16.61 -19.93 -18.14
C GLU A 134 -15.96 -20.02 -16.75
N LYS A 135 -16.30 -19.13 -15.81
CA LYS A 135 -15.75 -19.11 -14.45
C LYS A 135 -16.76 -19.60 -13.41
N GLU A 136 -16.22 -20.10 -12.30
CA GLU A 136 -16.97 -20.41 -11.08
C GLU A 136 -17.01 -19.16 -10.18
N TYR A 137 -18.12 -18.96 -9.48
CA TYR A 137 -18.35 -17.80 -8.62
C TYR A 137 -19.03 -18.20 -7.31
N HIS A 138 -18.62 -17.56 -6.21
CA HIS A 138 -19.33 -17.58 -4.95
C HIS A 138 -19.98 -16.23 -4.68
N VAL A 139 -21.30 -16.21 -4.51
CA VAL A 139 -21.99 -15.03 -3.98
C VAL A 139 -22.39 -15.28 -2.53
N GLN A 140 -22.04 -14.37 -1.63
CA GLN A 140 -22.51 -14.37 -0.25
C GLN A 140 -23.28 -13.09 0.05
N ILE A 141 -24.46 -13.22 0.67
CA ILE A 141 -25.24 -12.08 1.12
C ILE A 141 -25.38 -12.16 2.64
N SER A 142 -24.92 -11.12 3.36
CA SER A 142 -24.94 -11.08 4.83
C SER A 142 -25.73 -9.89 5.36
N LYS A 143 -26.58 -10.13 6.35
CA LYS A 143 -27.43 -9.09 6.95
C LYS A 143 -26.61 -8.14 7.83
N ARG A 144 -26.73 -6.83 7.56
CA ARG A 144 -26.02 -5.76 8.30
C ARG A 144 -26.69 -5.34 9.60
N THR A 145 -28.02 -5.32 9.60
CA THR A 145 -28.84 -4.67 10.65
C THR A 145 -29.33 -5.65 11.71
N GLU A 146 -29.63 -5.15 12.91
CA GLU A 146 -30.32 -5.89 13.98
C GLU A 146 -31.75 -6.35 13.58
N PRO A 147 -32.44 -7.19 14.40
CA PRO A 147 -33.74 -7.76 14.03
C PRO A 147 -34.81 -6.75 13.62
N GLN A 148 -35.01 -5.67 14.40
CA GLN A 148 -35.92 -4.60 14.03
C GLN A 148 -35.47 -3.24 14.55
N VAL A 149 -35.18 -2.32 13.62
CA VAL A 149 -34.87 -0.93 13.93
C VAL A 149 -36.16 -0.18 14.32
N LYS A 150 -36.15 0.49 15.48
CA LYS A 150 -37.30 1.16 16.15
C LYS A 150 -38.35 0.19 16.72
N SER A 151 -38.15 -0.19 17.98
CA SER A 151 -38.99 -0.79 19.08
C SER A 151 -40.43 -1.33 18.87
N THR A 152 -41.07 -1.22 17.70
CA THR A 152 -42.38 -1.84 17.43
C THR A 152 -42.20 -3.14 16.65
N LEU A 153 -42.57 -4.26 17.31
CA LEU A 153 -42.65 -5.60 16.73
C LEU A 153 -43.58 -5.59 15.51
N SER A 154 -42.98 -5.62 14.32
CA SER A 154 -43.73 -5.59 13.06
C SER A 154 -43.38 -6.78 12.17
N THR A 155 -44.41 -7.52 11.74
CA THR A 155 -44.25 -8.66 10.82
C THR A 155 -43.66 -8.28 9.47
N PHE A 156 -43.75 -7.01 9.06
CA PHE A 156 -43.21 -6.49 7.80
C PHE A 156 -41.69 -6.23 7.82
N LYS A 157 -41.07 -6.27 9.00
CA LYS A 157 -39.62 -6.09 9.18
C LYS A 157 -38.84 -7.42 9.14
N VAL A 158 -39.51 -8.56 9.33
CA VAL A 158 -38.91 -9.90 9.18
C VAL A 158 -38.40 -10.08 7.75
N CYS A 159 -37.15 -10.51 7.62
CA CYS A 159 -36.55 -10.74 6.31
C CYS A 159 -37.08 -12.05 5.71
N THR A 160 -37.27 -12.09 4.40
CA THR A 160 -37.65 -13.32 3.70
C THR A 160 -36.90 -13.40 2.39
N LEU A 161 -36.04 -14.42 2.29
CA LEU A 161 -35.39 -14.83 1.06
C LEU A 161 -36.34 -15.73 0.28
N TYR A 162 -36.50 -15.43 -1.01
CA TYR A 162 -37.26 -16.25 -1.93
C TYR A 162 -36.34 -17.13 -2.79
N GLY A 163 -35.11 -16.70 -3.02
CA GLY A 163 -34.13 -17.45 -3.80
C GLY A 163 -33.21 -16.56 -4.63
N PHE A 164 -32.30 -17.21 -5.35
CA PHE A 164 -31.41 -16.62 -6.34
C PHE A 164 -31.96 -16.87 -7.75
N ILE A 165 -31.79 -15.89 -8.64
CA ILE A 165 -32.18 -15.99 -10.04
C ILE A 165 -30.89 -15.96 -10.85
N VAL A 166 -30.68 -16.97 -11.68
CA VAL A 166 -29.51 -17.13 -12.55
C VAL A 166 -29.98 -17.53 -13.95
N ASP A 167 -29.11 -17.45 -14.95
CA ASP A 167 -29.46 -17.86 -16.30
C ASP A 167 -29.91 -19.34 -16.34
N GLN A 168 -30.79 -19.70 -17.26
CA GLN A 168 -31.43 -21.03 -17.32
C GLN A 168 -30.42 -22.18 -17.42
N ASN A 169 -29.25 -21.93 -18.03
CA ASN A 169 -28.20 -22.92 -18.20
C ASN A 169 -27.15 -22.91 -17.08
N ALA A 170 -27.30 -22.02 -16.09
CA ALA A 170 -26.40 -21.95 -14.94
C ALA A 170 -26.33 -23.30 -14.22
N ARG A 171 -25.14 -23.65 -13.76
CA ARG A 171 -24.92 -24.84 -12.94
C ARG A 171 -24.65 -24.39 -11.51
N ILE A 172 -25.45 -24.90 -10.58
CA ILE A 172 -25.21 -24.71 -9.14
C ILE A 172 -24.25 -25.80 -8.70
N LEU A 173 -23.16 -25.38 -8.08
CA LEU A 173 -22.08 -26.24 -7.61
C LEU A 173 -22.22 -26.45 -6.10
N PRO A 174 -21.70 -27.56 -5.55
CA PRO A 174 -21.63 -27.75 -4.10
C PRO A 174 -20.90 -26.60 -3.42
N CYS A 175 -21.43 -26.13 -2.29
CA CYS A 175 -20.83 -25.06 -1.51
C CYS A 175 -20.05 -25.66 -0.34
N ASP A 176 -18.74 -25.83 -0.51
CA ASP A 176 -17.85 -26.47 0.47
C ASP A 176 -17.16 -25.42 1.37
N VAL A 177 -17.90 -24.41 1.87
CA VAL A 177 -17.31 -23.49 2.86
C VAL A 177 -17.24 -24.20 4.20
N THR A 178 -16.06 -24.74 4.52
CA THR A 178 -15.76 -25.35 5.81
C THR A 178 -15.08 -24.32 6.70
N TYR A 179 -15.70 -24.02 7.84
CA TYR A 179 -15.08 -23.22 8.90
C TYR A 179 -14.29 -24.11 9.84
N LYS A 180 -13.12 -23.65 10.30
CA LYS A 180 -12.33 -24.33 11.33
C LYS A 180 -13.05 -24.38 12.68
N ARG A 181 -13.90 -23.38 12.96
CA ARG A 181 -14.54 -23.17 14.26
C ARG A 181 -15.99 -22.69 14.14
N LYS A 182 -16.71 -22.68 15.27
CA LYS A 182 -18.08 -22.18 15.39
C LYS A 182 -18.24 -21.27 16.62
N PHE A 183 -18.63 -20.02 16.41
CA PHE A 183 -18.72 -19.00 17.47
C PHE A 183 -20.17 -18.50 17.63
N GLU A 184 -20.72 -18.57 18.84
CA GLU A 184 -22.00 -17.96 19.18
C GLU A 184 -21.76 -16.63 19.89
N PHE A 185 -22.43 -15.58 19.44
CA PHE A 185 -22.37 -14.26 20.06
C PHE A 185 -23.74 -13.92 20.64
N ILE A 186 -23.78 -13.58 21.92
CA ILE A 186 -25.00 -13.19 22.63
C ILE A 186 -24.79 -11.77 23.16
N GLY A 187 -25.60 -10.81 22.71
CA GLY A 187 -25.28 -9.43 23.04
C GLY A 187 -26.31 -8.36 22.74
N ASP A 188 -25.93 -7.12 22.99
CA ASP A 188 -26.78 -5.95 22.85
C ASP A 188 -26.37 -5.05 21.66
N SER A 189 -26.54 -3.73 21.78
CA SER A 189 -26.26 -2.77 20.73
C SER A 189 -24.81 -2.78 20.26
N ASP A 190 -23.86 -3.01 21.17
CA ASP A 190 -22.43 -3.09 20.82
C ASP A 190 -22.16 -4.35 19.99
N THR A 191 -22.81 -5.46 20.32
CA THR A 191 -22.68 -6.71 19.55
C THR A 191 -23.33 -6.62 18.18
N THR A 192 -24.41 -5.84 18.05
CA THR A 192 -25.00 -5.56 16.74
C THR A 192 -24.24 -4.51 15.92
N ALA A 193 -23.18 -3.91 16.48
CA ALA A 193 -22.42 -2.80 15.91
C ALA A 193 -23.32 -1.60 15.57
N PHE A 194 -24.18 -1.21 16.51
CA PHE A 194 -25.20 -0.19 16.29
C PHE A 194 -24.56 1.18 16.00
N GLY A 195 -24.69 1.64 14.75
CA GLY A 195 -24.19 2.95 14.33
C GLY A 195 -22.68 3.04 14.10
N ASN A 196 -21.98 1.90 14.01
CA ASN A 196 -20.53 1.84 13.86
C ASN A 196 -19.97 2.56 12.61
N GLU A 197 -20.80 2.85 11.60
CA GLU A 197 -20.41 3.58 10.39
C GLU A 197 -20.99 5.02 10.32
N CYS A 198 -21.35 5.62 11.46
CA CYS A 198 -21.90 6.99 11.48
C CYS A 198 -20.79 8.06 11.45
N THR A 199 -20.98 9.16 10.72
CA THR A 199 -20.05 10.31 10.68
C THR A 199 -20.52 11.44 11.59
N VAL A 200 -19.64 12.04 12.41
CA VAL A 200 -20.00 13.14 13.34
C VAL A 200 -20.45 14.37 12.55
N THR A 201 -21.65 14.87 12.84
CA THR A 201 -22.02 16.25 12.52
C THR A 201 -21.82 17.12 13.75
N SER A 202 -21.47 18.38 13.54
CA SER A 202 -21.10 19.41 14.54
C SER A 202 -22.15 19.69 15.64
N SER A 203 -23.27 18.98 15.66
CA SER A 203 -24.36 19.12 16.62
C SER A 203 -24.38 18.09 17.76
N GLY A 204 -23.53 17.05 17.74
CA GLY A 204 -23.44 16.05 18.83
C GLY A 204 -24.66 15.14 19.05
N ASP A 205 -25.83 15.51 18.52
CA ASP A 205 -27.08 14.74 18.54
C ASP A 205 -27.19 13.83 17.31
N LEU A 206 -26.58 12.65 17.37
CA LEU A 206 -26.76 11.61 16.34
C LEU A 206 -27.77 10.57 16.82
N ARG A 207 -28.90 10.45 16.11
CA ARG A 207 -29.76 9.26 16.17
C ARG A 207 -29.29 8.28 15.10
N PRO A 208 -28.64 7.15 15.43
CA PRO A 208 -28.15 6.22 14.44
C PRO A 208 -29.30 5.70 13.56
N LYS A 209 -29.15 5.84 12.25
CA LYS A 209 -30.07 5.26 11.26
C LYS A 209 -29.57 3.85 10.92
N ALA A 210 -30.49 2.95 10.60
CA ALA A 210 -30.21 1.57 10.17
C ALA A 210 -29.13 1.45 9.07
N ILE A 211 -28.98 2.48 8.24
CA ILE A 211 -27.97 2.54 7.17
C ILE A 211 -26.53 2.59 7.71
N PHE A 212 -26.31 3.12 8.91
CA PHE A 212 -24.99 3.24 9.54
C PHE A 212 -24.63 2.04 10.42
N GLN A 213 -25.46 0.99 10.41
CA GLN A 213 -25.19 -0.24 11.12
C GLN A 213 -24.58 -1.26 10.15
N ASN A 214 -23.45 -1.84 10.54
CA ASN A 214 -22.80 -2.91 9.81
C ASN A 214 -22.15 -3.92 10.76
N VAL A 215 -22.92 -4.93 11.17
CA VAL A 215 -22.42 -6.02 12.02
C VAL A 215 -21.24 -6.79 11.41
N TYR A 216 -21.07 -6.79 10.08
CA TYR A 216 -19.90 -7.41 9.43
C TYR A 216 -18.58 -6.71 9.82
N ASN A 217 -18.65 -5.40 10.06
CA ASN A 217 -17.60 -4.56 10.63
C ASN A 217 -17.73 -4.40 12.16
N GLY A 218 -18.57 -5.21 12.80
CA GLY A 218 -18.67 -5.33 14.24
C GLY A 218 -17.69 -6.36 14.79
N TYR A 219 -17.34 -6.24 16.07
CA TYR A 219 -16.33 -7.08 16.70
C TYR A 219 -16.67 -8.58 16.57
N ALA A 220 -17.96 -8.95 16.62
CA ALA A 220 -18.40 -10.33 16.52
C ALA A 220 -17.99 -10.98 15.18
N CYS A 221 -18.28 -10.31 14.05
CA CYS A 221 -17.89 -10.81 12.73
C CYS A 221 -16.37 -10.70 12.48
N ILE A 222 -15.72 -9.65 13.00
CA ILE A 222 -14.25 -9.50 12.89
C ILE A 222 -13.56 -10.65 13.62
N LEU A 223 -13.95 -10.90 14.86
CA LEU A 223 -13.42 -11.98 15.69
C LEU A 223 -13.64 -13.35 15.05
N ALA A 224 -14.83 -13.59 14.47
CA ALA A 224 -15.10 -14.83 13.76
C ALA A 224 -14.15 -15.06 12.57
N ARG A 225 -13.85 -14.01 11.78
CA ARG A 225 -12.87 -14.10 10.68
C ARG A 225 -11.46 -14.37 11.17
N MET A 226 -11.06 -13.78 12.30
CA MET A 226 -9.73 -14.00 12.88
C MET A 226 -9.48 -15.47 13.26
N PHE A 227 -10.53 -16.24 13.54
CA PHE A 227 -10.43 -17.68 13.89
C PHE A 227 -11.00 -18.61 12.81
N ASP A 228 -11.30 -18.10 11.61
CA ASP A 228 -11.97 -18.85 10.54
C ASP A 228 -13.22 -19.60 11.05
N ALA A 229 -14.06 -18.86 11.78
CA ALA A 229 -15.21 -19.39 12.50
C ALA A 229 -16.54 -19.03 11.81
N GLU A 230 -17.46 -20.00 11.81
CA GLU A 230 -18.87 -19.75 11.53
C GLU A 230 -19.50 -18.96 12.68
N ALA A 231 -20.20 -17.86 12.41
CA ALA A 231 -20.73 -16.98 13.46
C ALA A 231 -22.27 -16.99 13.54
N HIS A 232 -22.81 -17.33 14.71
CA HIS A 232 -24.22 -17.13 15.05
C HIS A 232 -24.38 -15.93 15.99
N ILE A 233 -24.93 -14.82 15.50
CA ILE A 233 -25.03 -13.57 16.27
C ILE A 233 -26.48 -13.34 16.75
N THR A 234 -26.74 -13.66 18.01
CA THR A 234 -27.98 -13.34 18.71
C THR A 234 -27.83 -12.04 19.49
N ALA A 235 -28.05 -10.92 18.81
CA ALA A 235 -27.94 -9.61 19.43
C ALA A 235 -29.04 -8.64 19.00
N TRP A 236 -29.45 -7.78 19.94
CA TRP A 236 -30.45 -6.73 19.72
C TRP A 236 -30.26 -5.58 20.70
N SER A 237 -30.14 -4.36 20.18
CA SER A 237 -30.02 -3.13 20.98
C SER A 237 -31.12 -2.96 22.02
N GLY A 238 -30.74 -2.49 23.21
CA GLY A 238 -31.65 -2.21 24.32
C GLY A 238 -32.05 -3.44 25.14
N LYS A 239 -31.51 -4.62 24.83
CA LYS A 239 -31.81 -5.86 25.56
C LYS A 239 -30.79 -6.11 26.65
N GLY A 240 -31.30 -6.43 27.84
CA GLY A 240 -30.51 -6.90 28.97
C GLY A 240 -30.76 -8.36 29.30
N VAL A 241 -30.15 -8.80 30.39
CA VAL A 241 -30.27 -10.16 30.91
C VAL A 241 -31.54 -10.30 31.76
N HIS A 242 -31.80 -9.33 32.65
CA HIS A 242 -32.94 -9.29 33.57
C HIS A 242 -34.06 -8.35 33.08
N SER A 243 -33.70 -7.21 32.51
CA SER A 243 -34.59 -6.11 32.11
C SER A 243 -34.10 -5.45 30.81
N ASN A 244 -34.93 -4.63 30.19
CA ASN A 244 -34.60 -3.98 28.92
C ASN A 244 -34.59 -2.46 29.07
N SER A 245 -33.72 -1.78 28.33
CA SER A 245 -33.74 -0.32 28.22
C SER A 245 -35.07 0.12 27.60
N ALA A 246 -35.81 0.97 28.32
CA ALA A 246 -37.17 1.44 28.00
C ALA A 246 -38.29 0.38 28.05
N ASP A 247 -38.10 -0.73 28.78
CA ASP A 247 -39.13 -1.71 29.17
C ASP A 247 -40.07 -2.20 28.05
N TRP A 248 -39.49 -2.80 27.00
CA TRP A 248 -40.29 -3.40 25.91
C TRP A 248 -39.86 -4.84 25.58
N GLY A 249 -40.83 -5.76 25.63
CA GLY A 249 -40.71 -7.15 25.16
C GLY A 249 -39.78 -8.04 25.98
N ASP A 250 -39.48 -9.23 25.45
CA ASP A 250 -38.68 -10.24 26.14
C ASP A 250 -37.21 -9.83 26.32
N THR A 251 -36.56 -10.35 27.37
CA THR A 251 -35.12 -10.22 27.65
C THR A 251 -34.27 -11.10 26.75
N MET A 252 -32.95 -10.87 26.70
CA MET A 252 -32.07 -11.65 25.83
C MET A 252 -32.06 -13.16 26.12
N PRO A 253 -32.12 -13.65 27.38
CA PRO A 253 -32.23 -15.09 27.66
C PRO A 253 -33.44 -15.76 27.01
N THR A 254 -34.57 -15.06 26.95
CA THR A 254 -35.78 -15.55 26.26
C THR A 254 -35.64 -15.45 24.75
N LEU A 255 -35.07 -14.35 24.25
CA LEU A 255 -34.86 -14.15 22.80
C LEU A 255 -33.82 -15.10 22.21
N TRP A 256 -32.77 -15.44 22.96
CA TRP A 256 -31.71 -16.38 22.57
C TRP A 256 -32.26 -17.79 22.27
N LYS A 257 -33.46 -18.14 22.73
CA LYS A 257 -34.11 -19.43 22.40
C LYS A 257 -34.94 -19.37 21.11
N LYS A 258 -34.98 -18.23 20.42
CA LYS A 258 -35.83 -18.02 19.24
C LYS A 258 -35.02 -18.13 17.95
N THR A 259 -35.66 -18.69 16.92
CA THR A 259 -35.16 -18.71 15.55
C THR A 259 -35.29 -17.33 14.91
N ILE A 260 -36.44 -16.68 15.12
CA ILE A 260 -36.73 -15.31 14.69
C ILE A 260 -37.05 -14.50 15.94
N ALA A 261 -36.21 -13.51 16.26
CA ALA A 261 -36.28 -12.72 17.48
C ALA A 261 -37.65 -12.05 17.66
N SER A 262 -38.23 -11.57 16.56
CA SER A 262 -39.48 -10.82 16.54
C SER A 262 -40.76 -11.65 16.45
N ARG A 263 -40.68 -12.98 16.63
CA ARG A 263 -41.84 -13.88 16.59
C ARG A 263 -41.81 -14.89 17.73
N SER A 264 -42.97 -15.45 18.07
CA SER A 264 -43.05 -16.60 18.96
C SER A 264 -42.72 -17.87 18.16
N ASN A 265 -41.51 -18.39 18.34
CA ASN A 265 -40.98 -19.61 17.75
C ASN A 265 -39.77 -20.06 18.58
N SER A 266 -39.44 -21.34 18.54
CA SER A 266 -38.26 -21.89 19.21
C SER A 266 -37.17 -22.19 18.19
N TYR A 267 -35.92 -21.99 18.57
CA TYR A 267 -34.74 -22.50 17.87
C TYR A 267 -34.35 -23.83 18.47
N ASP A 268 -34.01 -24.80 17.62
CA ASP A 268 -33.39 -26.03 18.07
C ASP A 268 -31.94 -25.73 18.47
N LEU A 269 -31.72 -25.55 19.77
CA LEU A 269 -30.40 -25.23 20.32
C LEU A 269 -29.39 -26.37 20.11
N GLU A 270 -29.83 -27.60 19.79
CA GLU A 270 -28.92 -28.73 19.58
C GLU A 270 -28.47 -28.87 18.11
N SER A 271 -29.22 -28.27 17.18
CA SER A 271 -28.93 -28.32 15.73
C SER A 271 -27.58 -27.73 15.33
N TRP A 272 -27.00 -26.86 16.16
CA TRP A 272 -25.73 -26.20 15.91
C TRP A 272 -25.00 -25.94 17.23
N MET A 273 -23.82 -26.53 17.40
CA MET A 273 -23.01 -26.43 18.61
C MET A 273 -21.76 -25.57 18.35
N PRO A 274 -21.57 -24.46 19.08
CA PRO A 274 -20.37 -23.64 19.01
C PRO A 274 -19.20 -24.24 19.80
N ASP A 275 -17.98 -23.94 19.36
CA ASP A 275 -16.75 -24.13 20.11
C ASP A 275 -16.55 -23.02 21.16
N ALA A 276 -17.04 -21.81 20.88
CA ALA A 276 -16.97 -20.67 21.80
C ALA A 276 -18.29 -19.86 21.82
N VAL A 277 -18.66 -19.38 23.00
CA VAL A 277 -19.78 -18.46 23.23
C VAL A 277 -19.21 -17.16 23.79
N VAL A 278 -19.47 -16.03 23.14
CA VAL A 278 -19.05 -14.70 23.61
C VAL A 278 -20.29 -13.92 24.05
N ILE A 279 -20.33 -13.49 25.30
CA ILE A 279 -21.46 -12.79 25.92
C ILE A 279 -21.06 -11.34 26.22
N ASN A 280 -21.76 -10.39 25.62
CA ASN A 280 -21.64 -8.95 25.90
C ASN A 280 -23.03 -8.37 26.19
N LEU A 281 -23.48 -8.52 27.44
CA LEU A 281 -24.82 -8.15 27.91
C LEU A 281 -24.75 -7.61 29.34
N GLY A 282 -25.74 -6.80 29.71
CA GLY A 282 -25.94 -6.32 31.08
C GLY A 282 -26.01 -4.80 31.21
N VAL A 283 -25.42 -4.06 30.25
CA VAL A 283 -25.38 -2.59 30.28
C VAL A 283 -26.79 -2.01 30.28
N ASN A 284 -27.71 -2.62 29.53
CA ASN A 284 -29.10 -2.18 29.44
C ASN A 284 -29.92 -2.45 30.71
N ASP A 285 -29.48 -3.35 31.59
CA ASP A 285 -30.13 -3.61 32.88
C ASP A 285 -29.87 -2.49 33.90
N LEU A 286 -28.76 -1.78 33.71
CA LEU A 286 -28.27 -0.69 34.56
C LEU A 286 -28.57 0.69 33.95
N TYR A 287 -29.22 0.73 32.79
CA TYR A 287 -29.67 1.97 32.16
C TYR A 287 -31.11 2.28 32.59
N PRO A 288 -31.48 3.55 32.87
CA PRO A 288 -32.80 3.87 33.40
C PRO A 288 -33.99 3.29 32.60
N PRO A 289 -34.98 2.64 33.26
CA PRO A 289 -35.04 2.35 34.71
C PRO A 289 -34.08 1.21 35.11
N THR A 290 -33.24 1.46 36.10
CA THR A 290 -32.18 0.55 36.55
C THR A 290 -32.74 -0.60 37.39
N SER A 291 -32.35 -1.84 37.09
CA SER A 291 -32.60 -3.01 37.94
C SER A 291 -31.70 -3.03 39.17
N SER A 292 -32.05 -3.81 40.20
CA SER A 292 -31.14 -4.04 41.33
C SER A 292 -29.97 -4.92 40.90
N GLU A 293 -28.75 -4.64 41.38
CA GLU A 293 -27.55 -5.43 41.05
C GLU A 293 -27.73 -6.92 41.38
N SER A 294 -28.40 -7.23 42.49
CA SER A 294 -28.69 -8.60 42.94
C SER A 294 -29.59 -9.36 41.96
N ASP A 295 -30.62 -8.69 41.41
CA ASP A 295 -31.51 -9.31 40.44
C ASP A 295 -30.78 -9.57 39.11
N VAL A 296 -29.95 -8.61 38.67
CA VAL A 296 -29.14 -8.76 37.46
C VAL A 296 -28.13 -9.89 37.62
N ALA A 297 -27.41 -9.96 38.74
CA ALA A 297 -26.46 -11.03 39.05
C ALA A 297 -27.16 -12.41 39.03
N THR A 298 -28.32 -12.51 39.69
CA THR A 298 -29.11 -13.76 39.74
C THR A 298 -29.53 -14.20 38.34
N ALA A 299 -30.08 -13.29 37.53
CA ALA A 299 -30.48 -13.57 36.15
C ALA A 299 -29.27 -13.97 35.28
N TYR A 300 -28.11 -13.35 35.49
CA TYR A 300 -26.87 -13.71 34.79
C TYR A 300 -26.41 -15.12 35.13
N VAL A 301 -26.44 -15.50 36.41
CA VAL A 301 -26.11 -16.86 36.86
C VAL A 301 -27.05 -17.90 36.23
N GLU A 302 -28.36 -17.64 36.27
CA GLU A 302 -29.36 -18.53 35.66
C GLU A 302 -29.12 -18.68 34.16
N PHE A 303 -28.82 -17.58 33.48
CA PHE A 303 -28.57 -17.60 32.05
C PHE A 303 -27.29 -18.36 31.70
N LEU A 304 -26.20 -18.17 32.45
CA LEU A 304 -24.96 -18.93 32.26
C LEU A 304 -25.16 -20.44 32.49
N ARG A 305 -25.91 -20.82 33.52
CA ARG A 305 -26.29 -22.23 33.76
C ARG A 305 -27.08 -22.79 32.59
N GLU A 306 -27.97 -21.99 32.03
CA GLU A 306 -28.75 -22.40 30.87
C GLU A 306 -27.91 -22.52 29.60
N ILE A 307 -27.04 -21.54 29.31
CA ILE A 307 -26.09 -21.62 28.19
C ILE A 307 -25.24 -22.88 28.35
N ARG A 308 -24.64 -23.11 29.52
CA ARG A 308 -23.82 -24.30 29.75
C ARG A 308 -24.60 -25.60 29.53
N ARG A 309 -25.86 -25.66 29.95
CA ARG A 309 -26.74 -26.82 29.71
C ARG A 309 -26.89 -27.14 28.22
N TYR A 310 -27.07 -26.12 27.38
CA TYR A 310 -27.22 -26.30 25.93
C TYR A 310 -25.89 -26.25 25.15
N ARG A 311 -24.79 -25.83 25.80
CA ARG A 311 -23.44 -25.64 25.24
C ARG A 311 -22.40 -26.32 26.13
N PRO A 312 -22.47 -27.65 26.31
CA PRO A 312 -21.70 -28.34 27.34
C PRO A 312 -20.18 -28.27 27.13
N LEU A 313 -19.71 -28.15 25.88
CA LEU A 313 -18.28 -28.20 25.55
C LEU A 313 -17.65 -26.85 25.22
N ALA A 314 -18.46 -25.82 24.97
CA ALA A 314 -18.00 -24.53 24.48
C ALA A 314 -17.19 -23.77 25.54
N HIS A 315 -16.19 -23.00 25.12
CA HIS A 315 -15.61 -21.97 25.99
C HIS A 315 -16.56 -20.77 26.05
N ILE A 316 -16.92 -20.30 27.25
CA ILE A 316 -17.86 -19.18 27.44
C ILE A 316 -17.05 -17.97 27.90
N PHE A 317 -17.00 -16.91 27.10
CA PHE A 317 -16.30 -15.67 27.38
C PHE A 317 -17.32 -14.59 27.72
N CYS A 318 -17.37 -14.17 28.98
CA CYS A 318 -18.15 -13.02 29.42
C CYS A 318 -17.28 -11.77 29.32
N ILE A 319 -17.68 -10.82 28.46
CA ILE A 319 -16.90 -9.62 28.19
C ILE A 319 -17.63 -8.38 28.67
N VAL A 320 -16.88 -7.43 29.25
CA VAL A 320 -17.39 -6.10 29.61
C VAL A 320 -16.52 -5.05 28.93
N THR A 321 -17.12 -4.24 28.07
CA THR A 321 -16.41 -3.17 27.35
C THR A 321 -16.50 -1.85 28.11
N THR A 322 -15.39 -1.13 28.27
CA THR A 322 -15.34 0.21 28.88
C THR A 322 -14.84 1.23 27.86
N LEU A 323 -15.52 2.38 27.77
CA LEU A 323 -15.10 3.55 26.98
C LEU A 323 -14.57 4.63 27.92
N THR A 324 -13.33 5.06 27.76
CA THR A 324 -12.78 6.26 28.43
C THR A 324 -12.94 7.45 27.49
N SER A 325 -13.79 8.43 27.78
CA SER A 325 -13.93 9.64 26.95
C SER A 325 -13.64 10.93 27.70
N GLU A 326 -12.98 11.89 27.05
CA GLU A 326 -12.67 13.22 27.60
C GLU A 326 -13.85 14.22 27.49
N PHE A 327 -15.03 13.79 26.99
CA PHE A 327 -16.10 14.68 26.53
C PHE A 327 -17.49 14.47 27.18
N GLU A 328 -17.59 13.94 28.40
CA GLU A 328 -18.90 13.72 29.04
C GLU A 328 -19.37 14.83 29.99
N SER A 329 -20.64 15.22 29.84
CA SER A 329 -21.39 16.10 30.74
C SER A 329 -22.39 15.33 31.63
N ALA A 330 -22.17 15.41 32.94
CA ALA A 330 -23.09 15.43 34.10
C ALA A 330 -24.26 14.43 34.33
N HIS A 331 -24.77 13.62 33.39
CA HIS A 331 -26.00 12.84 33.66
C HIS A 331 -25.98 11.35 33.24
N VAL A 332 -25.13 10.55 33.90
CA VAL A 332 -24.92 9.08 33.79
C VAL A 332 -23.71 8.72 32.94
N HIS A 333 -22.61 8.38 33.61
CA HIS A 333 -21.36 7.96 32.98
C HIS A 333 -21.44 6.51 32.51
N ARG A 334 -21.20 6.25 31.22
CA ARG A 334 -21.14 4.89 30.67
C ARG A 334 -20.02 4.07 31.32
N GLU A 335 -18.95 4.74 31.73
CA GLU A 335 -17.84 4.15 32.47
C GLU A 335 -18.30 3.60 33.83
N ASP A 336 -19.07 4.37 34.60
CA ASP A 336 -19.64 3.93 35.89
C ASP A 336 -20.54 2.71 35.73
N ILE A 337 -21.43 2.71 34.71
CA ILE A 337 -22.29 1.56 34.41
C ILE A 337 -21.44 0.33 34.04
N SER A 338 -20.36 0.52 33.28
CA SER A 338 -19.49 -0.59 32.87
C SER A 338 -18.71 -1.16 34.05
N LEU A 339 -18.25 -0.32 34.97
CA LEU A 339 -17.60 -0.72 36.22
C LEU A 339 -18.58 -1.50 37.12
N GLN A 340 -19.79 -0.98 37.29
CA GLN A 340 -20.85 -1.65 38.05
C GLN A 340 -21.22 -3.00 37.44
N LEU A 341 -21.34 -3.08 36.10
CA LEU A 341 -21.60 -4.33 35.40
C LEU A 341 -20.45 -5.33 35.57
N GLU A 342 -19.21 -4.87 35.52
CA GLU A 342 -18.04 -5.71 35.77
C GLU A 342 -18.13 -6.41 37.14
N ASP A 343 -18.51 -5.68 38.19
CA ASP A 343 -18.67 -6.28 39.52
C ASP A 343 -19.82 -7.30 39.55
N ILE A 344 -20.96 -7.00 38.93
CA ILE A 344 -22.10 -7.92 38.81
C ILE A 344 -21.69 -9.21 38.08
N VAL A 345 -21.01 -9.09 36.94
CA VAL A 345 -20.56 -10.24 36.14
C VAL A 345 -19.55 -11.05 36.93
N LYS A 346 -18.59 -10.42 37.61
CA LYS A 346 -17.63 -11.13 38.46
C LYS A 346 -18.31 -11.88 39.61
N VAL A 347 -19.29 -11.28 40.27
CA VAL A 347 -20.07 -11.93 41.33
C VAL A 347 -20.82 -13.14 40.78
N ALA A 348 -21.52 -12.99 39.66
CA ALA A 348 -22.22 -14.09 38.99
C ALA A 348 -21.24 -15.22 38.60
N LEU A 349 -20.06 -14.86 38.10
CA LEU A 349 -19.02 -15.81 37.72
C LEU A 349 -18.39 -16.53 38.92
N MET A 350 -18.24 -15.89 40.08
CA MET A 350 -17.71 -16.54 41.27
C MET A 350 -18.54 -17.75 41.71
N GLU A 351 -19.86 -17.75 41.47
CA GLU A 351 -20.74 -18.89 41.75
C GLU A 351 -20.51 -20.08 40.80
N ILE A 352 -20.00 -19.84 39.59
CA ILE A 352 -19.96 -20.85 38.51
C ILE A 352 -18.51 -21.24 38.15
N MET A 353 -17.56 -20.31 38.10
CA MET A 353 -16.16 -20.59 37.70
C MET A 353 -15.44 -21.56 38.64
N ARG A 354 -15.87 -21.66 39.91
CA ARG A 354 -15.33 -22.66 40.85
C ARG A 354 -15.59 -24.11 40.42
N ILE A 355 -16.57 -24.33 39.54
CA ILE A 355 -17.00 -25.65 39.07
C ILE A 355 -16.85 -25.84 37.56
N ASP A 356 -16.50 -24.79 36.81
CA ASP A 356 -16.39 -24.82 35.34
C ASP A 356 -15.20 -23.99 34.84
N SER A 357 -14.12 -24.68 34.44
CA SER A 357 -12.88 -24.06 33.96
C SER A 357 -12.96 -23.51 32.54
N LYS A 358 -14.09 -23.70 31.83
CA LYS A 358 -14.31 -23.20 30.49
C LYS A 358 -15.13 -21.92 30.45
N ILE A 359 -15.35 -21.27 31.60
CA ILE A 359 -15.95 -19.94 31.66
C ILE A 359 -14.85 -18.93 31.98
N HIS A 360 -14.77 -17.88 31.16
CA HIS A 360 -13.72 -16.87 31.15
C HIS A 360 -14.34 -15.50 31.30
N TYR A 361 -13.59 -14.58 31.92
CA TYR A 361 -13.94 -13.18 32.02
C TYR A 361 -12.88 -12.33 31.35
N THR A 362 -13.27 -11.37 30.53
CA THR A 362 -12.33 -10.37 30.00
C THR A 362 -12.91 -8.97 30.09
N ARG A 363 -12.10 -8.04 30.59
CA ARG A 363 -12.43 -6.61 30.53
C ARG A 363 -11.76 -6.02 29.31
N VAL A 364 -12.54 -5.36 28.47
CA VAL A 364 -12.06 -4.73 27.23
C VAL A 364 -12.05 -3.22 27.42
N GLN A 365 -10.86 -2.65 27.56
CA GLN A 365 -10.69 -1.20 27.66
C GLN A 365 -10.34 -0.62 26.29
N ILE A 366 -11.11 0.38 25.86
CA ILE A 366 -10.97 0.97 24.52
C ILE A 366 -10.38 2.38 24.68
N SER A 367 -9.23 2.61 24.05
CA SER A 367 -8.56 3.91 24.10
C SER A 367 -9.08 4.83 22.99
N GLU A 368 -9.47 6.05 23.37
CA GLU A 368 -10.13 7.02 22.47
C GLU A 368 -9.19 7.71 21.46
N LYS A 369 -8.01 7.14 21.14
CA LYS A 369 -7.16 7.64 20.05
C LYS A 369 -7.71 7.16 18.70
N THR A 370 -8.87 7.69 18.36
CA THR A 370 -9.50 7.54 17.05
C THR A 370 -8.86 8.54 16.07
N GLY A 371 -8.49 8.06 14.88
CA GLY A 371 -7.98 8.95 13.83
C GLY A 371 -9.07 9.94 13.36
N PRO A 372 -8.71 11.01 12.62
CA PRO A 372 -9.62 12.11 12.24
C PRO A 372 -10.84 11.72 11.37
N LYS A 373 -11.02 10.43 11.04
CA LYS A 373 -12.13 9.87 10.24
C LYS A 373 -12.93 8.78 10.97
N ASP A 374 -12.57 8.44 12.21
CA ASP A 374 -13.37 7.55 13.05
C ASP A 374 -14.40 8.37 13.80
N HIS A 375 -15.66 8.02 13.62
CA HIS A 375 -16.75 8.89 14.02
C HIS A 375 -17.80 8.11 14.79
N MET A 376 -18.22 8.69 15.90
CA MET A 376 -18.90 8.04 17.01
C MET A 376 -20.26 8.72 17.27
N SER A 377 -21.24 7.96 17.77
CA SER A 377 -22.27 8.52 18.67
C SER A 377 -21.78 8.32 20.10
N ARG A 378 -21.85 9.32 20.99
CA ARG A 378 -21.29 9.34 22.37
C ARG A 378 -21.54 8.11 23.27
N THR A 379 -22.28 7.10 22.79
CA THR A 379 -22.69 5.89 23.49
C THR A 379 -22.45 4.58 22.70
N HIS A 380 -21.76 4.57 21.55
CA HIS A 380 -21.48 3.34 20.78
C HIS A 380 -20.15 3.43 20.04
N TYR A 381 -19.48 2.30 19.85
CA TYR A 381 -18.16 2.23 19.24
C TYR A 381 -18.18 2.45 17.71
N SER A 382 -17.18 3.16 17.19
CA SER A 382 -16.89 3.19 15.76
C SER A 382 -16.31 1.86 15.28
N VAL A 383 -16.03 1.70 13.98
CA VAL A 383 -15.44 0.45 13.49
C VAL A 383 -14.06 0.19 14.08
N SER A 384 -13.21 1.20 14.26
CA SER A 384 -11.93 0.95 14.94
C SER A 384 -12.10 0.54 16.39
N GLY A 385 -13.11 1.09 17.09
CA GLY A 385 -13.46 0.62 18.44
C GLY A 385 -13.86 -0.86 18.43
N HIS A 386 -14.63 -1.30 17.43
CA HIS A 386 -14.95 -2.71 17.24
C HIS A 386 -13.72 -3.58 16.89
N VAL A 387 -12.75 -3.04 16.15
CA VAL A 387 -11.46 -3.72 15.89
C VAL A 387 -10.65 -3.88 17.18
N GLN A 388 -10.61 -2.85 18.04
CA GLN A 388 -9.98 -2.94 19.36
C GLN A 388 -10.64 -4.01 20.22
N ILE A 389 -11.99 -4.05 20.27
CA ILE A 389 -12.72 -5.10 20.98
C ILE A 389 -12.37 -6.49 20.44
N ALA A 390 -12.37 -6.66 19.12
CA ALA A 390 -12.06 -7.95 18.51
C ALA A 390 -10.64 -8.42 18.86
N ASN A 391 -9.64 -7.53 18.82
CA ASN A 391 -8.27 -7.87 19.19
C ASN A 391 -8.14 -8.32 20.64
N SER A 392 -8.69 -7.56 21.60
CA SER A 392 -8.61 -7.91 23.02
C SER A 392 -9.30 -9.24 23.32
N VAL A 393 -10.48 -9.47 22.73
CA VAL A 393 -11.19 -10.75 22.91
C VAL A 393 -10.45 -11.89 22.19
N ALA A 394 -9.82 -11.65 21.05
CA ALA A 394 -9.05 -12.65 20.33
C ALA A 394 -7.81 -13.11 21.13
N GLU A 395 -7.10 -12.19 21.77
CA GLU A 395 -5.97 -12.50 22.64
C GLU A 395 -6.41 -13.40 23.80
N GLU A 396 -7.53 -13.09 24.45
CA GLU A 396 -8.11 -13.90 25.52
C GLU A 396 -8.52 -15.30 25.02
N ILE A 397 -9.20 -15.38 23.88
CA ILE A 397 -9.57 -16.68 23.29
C ILE A 397 -8.32 -17.49 22.97
N ALA A 398 -7.34 -16.91 22.29
CA ALA A 398 -6.10 -17.58 21.93
C ALA A 398 -5.35 -18.08 23.18
N MET A 399 -5.26 -17.26 24.22
CA MET A 399 -4.63 -17.63 25.49
C MET A 399 -5.37 -18.77 26.20
N SER A 400 -6.70 -18.70 26.28
CA SER A 400 -7.54 -19.63 27.04
C SER A 400 -7.86 -20.94 26.30
N THR A 401 -7.62 -21.00 24.99
CA THR A 401 -7.91 -22.18 24.15
C THR A 401 -6.70 -22.74 23.41
N ASN A 402 -5.61 -21.97 23.31
CA ASN A 402 -4.45 -22.24 22.45
C ASN A 402 -4.80 -22.35 20.95
N TRP A 403 -5.88 -21.70 20.51
CA TRP A 403 -6.24 -21.62 19.10
C TRP A 403 -5.43 -20.53 18.39
N ALA A 404 -4.97 -20.82 17.17
CA ALA A 404 -4.26 -19.86 16.34
C ALA A 404 -5.21 -18.82 15.75
N MET A 405 -4.74 -17.57 15.65
CA MET A 405 -5.38 -16.54 14.85
C MET A 405 -4.93 -16.69 13.39
N GLU A 406 -5.87 -16.86 12.48
CA GLU A 406 -5.65 -17.21 11.08
C GLU A 406 -5.37 -15.99 10.20
N CYS A 407 -5.92 -14.83 10.55
CA CYS A 407 -5.69 -13.59 9.82
C CYS A 407 -5.77 -12.37 10.76
N PRO A 408 -5.07 -11.25 10.43
CA PRO A 408 -5.23 -10.00 11.16
C PRO A 408 -6.66 -9.47 11.04
N PRO A 409 -7.12 -8.58 11.95
CA PRO A 409 -8.45 -8.01 11.89
C PRO A 409 -8.65 -7.27 10.55
N THR A 410 -9.58 -7.77 9.74
CA THR A 410 -9.97 -7.18 8.47
C THR A 410 -11.35 -6.54 8.60
N TRP A 411 -11.54 -5.37 7.98
CA TRP A 411 -12.85 -4.72 7.87
C TRP A 411 -13.09 -4.28 6.42
N THR A 412 -14.36 -4.08 6.08
CA THR A 412 -14.78 -3.58 4.78
C THR A 412 -14.85 -2.05 4.78
N PRO A 413 -14.60 -1.35 3.65
CA PRO A 413 -14.58 0.11 3.59
C PRO A 413 -15.87 0.81 4.09
N HIS A 414 -15.73 2.01 4.67
CA HIS A 414 -16.76 2.74 5.43
C HIS A 414 -17.48 3.89 4.70
N PRO A 415 -18.05 3.70 3.49
CA PRO A 415 -19.41 4.27 3.37
C PRO A 415 -20.39 3.48 2.48
N ILE A 416 -21.65 3.43 2.94
CA ILE A 416 -22.78 3.35 2.01
C ILE A 416 -22.85 4.68 1.26
N THR A 417 -22.37 4.70 0.02
CA THR A 417 -22.61 5.80 -0.91
C THR A 417 -23.87 5.51 -1.73
N LYS A 418 -24.35 6.49 -2.50
CA LYS A 418 -25.50 6.26 -3.39
C LYS A 418 -25.18 5.21 -4.48
N GLU A 419 -23.90 5.07 -4.80
CA GLU A 419 -23.33 4.17 -5.79
C GLU A 419 -23.19 2.74 -5.26
N SER A 420 -22.97 2.54 -3.96
CA SER A 420 -22.90 1.20 -3.38
C SER A 420 -24.26 0.55 -3.13
N LEU A 421 -25.37 1.29 -3.28
CA LEU A 421 -26.72 0.75 -3.20
C LEU A 421 -27.12 0.05 -4.51
N LEU A 422 -27.30 -1.26 -4.46
CA LEU A 422 -27.84 -2.04 -5.58
C LEU A 422 -29.30 -1.63 -5.83
N ARG A 423 -29.59 -1.18 -7.06
CA ARG A 423 -30.88 -0.59 -7.43
C ARG A 423 -31.92 -1.64 -7.79
N VAL A 424 -33.18 -1.25 -7.68
CA VAL A 424 -34.34 -2.00 -8.14
C VAL A 424 -34.68 -1.49 -9.53
N GLU A 425 -34.70 -2.34 -10.55
CA GLU A 425 -35.17 -1.91 -11.86
C GLU A 425 -36.67 -1.57 -11.82
N HIS A 426 -37.00 -0.39 -12.35
CA HIS A 426 -38.35 -0.06 -12.82
C HIS A 426 -38.25 0.07 -14.36
N SER A 427 -39.07 -0.72 -15.04
CA SER A 427 -39.17 -0.83 -16.50
C SER A 427 -39.21 0.51 -17.22
N HIS A 428 -38.33 0.64 -18.22
CA HIS A 428 -38.36 1.46 -19.44
C HIS A 428 -39.09 2.82 -19.45
N SER A 429 -38.31 3.90 -19.58
CA SER A 429 -38.63 4.96 -20.57
C SER A 429 -37.34 5.60 -21.12
N ASN A 430 -37.17 5.40 -22.42
CA ASN A 430 -36.32 6.07 -23.42
C ASN A 430 -35.33 7.16 -22.97
N PHE A 431 -34.03 6.88 -23.10
CA PHE A 431 -33.08 7.72 -23.84
C PHE A 431 -31.97 6.80 -24.38
N GLY A 432 -31.78 6.82 -25.70
CA GLY A 432 -30.79 5.99 -26.37
C GLY A 432 -29.37 6.46 -26.10
N CYS A 433 -28.43 5.52 -25.92
CA CYS A 433 -27.06 5.70 -26.34
C CYS A 433 -26.41 4.32 -26.51
N TRP A 434 -25.79 4.14 -27.67
CA TRP A 434 -24.99 2.97 -28.02
C TRP A 434 -23.86 2.76 -27.00
N LEU A 435 -23.71 1.54 -26.49
CA LEU A 435 -22.43 1.11 -25.89
C LEU A 435 -22.25 -0.39 -26.15
N GLN A 436 -21.30 -0.65 -27.03
CA GLN A 436 -20.73 -1.96 -27.30
C GLN A 436 -20.08 -2.53 -26.02
N VAL A 437 -20.19 -3.84 -25.91
CA VAL A 437 -19.64 -4.70 -24.87
C VAL A 437 -18.12 -4.57 -24.80
N PHE A 438 -17.58 -4.20 -23.64
CA PHE A 438 -16.22 -4.54 -23.21
C PHE A 438 -16.28 -5.08 -21.77
N PRO A 439 -15.48 -6.10 -21.42
CA PRO A 439 -15.50 -6.72 -20.10
C PRO A 439 -14.83 -5.78 -19.08
N MET A 440 -15.54 -5.30 -18.06
CA MET A 440 -14.91 -4.53 -16.97
C MET A 440 -14.75 -5.40 -15.72
N GLN A 441 -13.57 -6.02 -15.61
CA GLN A 441 -12.91 -6.08 -14.32
C GLN A 441 -12.66 -4.63 -13.89
N ASN A 442 -13.23 -4.16 -12.78
CA ASN A 442 -12.93 -2.82 -12.27
C ASN A 442 -11.48 -2.78 -11.80
N THR A 443 -10.60 -2.30 -12.68
CA THR A 443 -9.18 -2.08 -12.39
C THR A 443 -8.99 -0.62 -11.98
N PRO A 444 -7.94 -0.27 -11.21
CA PRO A 444 -7.62 1.13 -10.91
C PRO A 444 -7.54 2.02 -12.17
N LEU A 445 -7.09 1.46 -13.29
CA LEU A 445 -7.05 2.13 -14.59
C LEU A 445 -8.45 2.40 -15.18
N SER A 446 -9.40 1.47 -15.05
CA SER A 446 -10.78 1.70 -15.52
C SER A 446 -11.50 2.76 -14.67
N ASP A 447 -11.28 2.74 -13.36
CA ASP A 447 -11.83 3.74 -12.43
C ASP A 447 -11.27 5.14 -12.77
N LEU A 448 -9.95 5.24 -13.01
CA LEU A 448 -9.31 6.49 -13.40
C LEU A 448 -9.83 7.00 -14.74
N ARG A 449 -9.95 6.14 -15.77
CA ARG A 449 -10.51 6.54 -17.07
C ARG A 449 -11.98 6.98 -16.98
N THR A 450 -12.75 6.33 -16.11
CA THR A 450 -14.15 6.72 -15.86
C THR A 450 -14.19 8.11 -15.27
N LEU A 451 -13.36 8.39 -14.26
CA LEU A 451 -13.21 9.71 -13.65
C LEU A 451 -12.82 10.78 -14.68
N LEU A 452 -11.87 10.49 -15.57
CA LEU A 452 -11.48 11.41 -16.65
C LEU A 452 -12.63 11.72 -17.62
N LYS A 453 -13.51 10.74 -17.90
CA LYS A 453 -14.66 10.90 -18.82
C LYS A 453 -15.86 11.61 -18.19
N SER A 454 -16.12 11.37 -16.91
CA SER A 454 -17.36 11.80 -16.25
C SER A 454 -17.28 13.16 -15.57
N SER A 455 -16.07 13.71 -15.39
CA SER A 455 -15.84 14.82 -14.48
C SER A 455 -15.03 15.93 -15.13
N GLN A 456 -15.36 17.16 -14.76
CA GLN A 456 -14.54 18.33 -15.06
C GLN A 456 -13.71 18.70 -13.82
N PHE A 457 -12.51 19.23 -14.06
CA PHE A 457 -11.56 19.55 -13.01
C PHE A 457 -11.19 21.02 -13.06
N ALA A 458 -10.89 21.58 -11.89
CA ALA A 458 -10.34 22.92 -11.74
C ALA A 458 -8.86 22.89 -12.13
N LEU A 459 -8.53 23.45 -13.29
CA LEU A 459 -7.22 23.38 -13.91
C LEU A 459 -6.62 24.78 -14.08
N LEU A 460 -5.31 24.83 -13.90
CA LEU A 460 -4.47 26.00 -14.05
C LEU A 460 -3.57 25.83 -15.28
N ALA A 461 -3.83 26.60 -16.34
CA ALA A 461 -2.96 26.61 -17.52
C ALA A 461 -1.54 27.06 -17.14
N LEU A 462 -0.52 26.33 -17.59
CA LEU A 462 0.87 26.57 -17.16
C LEU A 462 1.70 27.44 -18.11
N ARG A 463 1.30 27.53 -19.38
CA ARG A 463 1.95 28.44 -20.36
C ARG A 463 1.91 29.88 -19.84
N GLY A 464 3.02 30.62 -19.95
CA GLY A 464 3.12 32.00 -19.46
C GLY A 464 3.38 32.15 -17.95
N ARG A 465 3.07 31.13 -17.13
CA ARG A 465 3.23 31.20 -15.65
C ARG A 465 4.57 30.71 -15.13
N LEU A 466 5.21 29.86 -15.93
CA LEU A 466 6.53 29.34 -15.65
C LEU A 466 7.63 30.15 -16.35
N ASP A 467 7.30 31.25 -17.04
CA ASP A 467 8.28 32.05 -17.77
C ASP A 467 8.96 33.08 -16.86
N VAL A 468 10.24 33.35 -17.15
CA VAL A 468 11.14 34.17 -16.33
C VAL A 468 10.79 35.67 -16.39
N ALA A 469 9.93 36.11 -17.33
CA ALA A 469 9.76 37.54 -17.64
C ALA A 469 8.32 38.02 -17.95
N ALA A 470 7.27 37.23 -17.73
CA ALA A 470 5.92 37.61 -18.16
C ALA A 470 5.15 38.43 -17.10
N SER A 471 4.79 39.68 -17.43
CA SER A 471 3.60 40.31 -16.85
C SER A 471 2.37 39.62 -17.43
N VAL A 472 1.89 38.57 -16.75
CA VAL A 472 0.71 37.82 -17.20
C VAL A 472 -0.51 38.76 -17.21
N PRO A 473 -1.19 38.97 -18.35
CA PRO A 473 -2.41 39.77 -18.39
C PRO A 473 -3.45 39.19 -17.42
N LYS A 474 -4.12 40.05 -16.62
CA LYS A 474 -5.16 39.68 -15.63
C LYS A 474 -6.32 38.81 -16.16
N ALA A 475 -6.42 38.58 -17.47
CA ALA A 475 -7.45 37.74 -18.10
C ALA A 475 -7.05 36.25 -18.21
N GLU A 476 -5.76 35.90 -18.16
CA GLU A 476 -5.25 34.51 -18.23
C GLU A 476 -5.01 33.89 -16.83
N THR A 477 -5.31 34.64 -15.77
CA THR A 477 -5.08 34.23 -14.37
C THR A 477 -6.13 33.26 -13.80
N ALA A 478 -7.26 33.05 -14.48
CA ALA A 478 -8.37 32.27 -13.95
C ALA A 478 -8.15 30.74 -14.03
N VAL A 479 -8.40 30.06 -12.92
CA VAL A 479 -8.63 28.61 -12.89
C VAL A 479 -9.85 28.31 -13.76
N LYS A 480 -9.73 27.37 -14.69
CA LYS A 480 -10.81 26.97 -15.59
C LYS A 480 -11.29 25.57 -15.24
N THR A 481 -12.58 25.33 -15.42
CA THR A 481 -13.17 24.00 -15.30
C THR A 481 -13.18 23.33 -16.67
N ALA A 482 -12.41 22.24 -16.84
CA ALA A 482 -12.30 21.54 -18.11
C ALA A 482 -12.21 20.01 -17.93
N PHE A 483 -12.53 19.27 -18.98
CA PHE A 483 -12.26 17.84 -19.05
C PHE A 483 -10.77 17.60 -19.34
N ILE A 484 -10.23 16.51 -18.81
CA ILE A 484 -8.84 16.10 -19.02
C ILE A 484 -8.82 15.02 -20.11
N GLN A 485 -7.98 15.19 -21.13
CA GLN A 485 -7.83 14.22 -22.22
C GLN A 485 -6.65 13.29 -22.02
N ALA A 486 -5.63 13.74 -21.29
CA ALA A 486 -4.48 12.94 -20.91
C ALA A 486 -3.98 13.31 -19.50
N LEU A 487 -3.56 12.31 -18.73
CA LEU A 487 -2.96 12.46 -17.42
C LEU A 487 -1.56 11.85 -17.43
N LEU A 488 -0.57 12.63 -17.03
CA LEU A 488 0.80 12.17 -16.84
C LEU A 488 1.02 11.71 -15.40
N ILE A 489 1.63 10.54 -15.22
CA ILE A 489 1.95 9.95 -13.92
C ILE A 489 3.42 9.50 -13.96
N GLU A 490 4.28 10.22 -13.26
CA GLU A 490 5.72 9.93 -13.17
C GLU A 490 6.04 9.07 -11.93
N SER A 491 7.25 8.50 -11.88
CA SER A 491 7.77 7.85 -10.67
C SER A 491 7.96 8.82 -9.51
N ALA A 492 8.33 10.07 -9.82
CA ALA A 492 8.81 11.05 -8.86
C ALA A 492 7.75 11.43 -7.81
N ASP A 493 8.23 11.64 -6.58
CA ASP A 493 7.45 12.26 -5.51
C ASP A 493 7.59 13.80 -5.54
N ALA A 494 7.12 14.46 -4.48
CA ALA A 494 7.15 15.92 -4.40
C ALA A 494 8.57 16.53 -4.31
N HIS A 495 9.56 15.68 -4.07
CA HIS A 495 10.97 16.03 -3.87
C HIS A 495 11.85 15.52 -5.02
N GLN A 496 11.21 15.00 -6.07
CA GLN A 496 11.87 14.38 -7.22
C GLN A 496 12.70 13.15 -6.84
N SER A 497 12.39 12.43 -5.76
CA SER A 497 13.15 11.25 -5.33
C SER A 497 13.16 10.15 -6.40
N GLU A 498 14.27 9.40 -6.51
CA GLU A 498 14.34 8.26 -7.44
C GLU A 498 13.56 7.07 -6.89
N TYR A 499 13.86 6.67 -5.66
CA TYR A 499 13.03 5.78 -4.86
C TYR A 499 12.03 6.64 -4.10
N VAL A 500 10.78 6.19 -4.04
CA VAL A 500 9.70 6.93 -3.38
C VAL A 500 9.08 6.13 -2.26
N ALA A 501 8.58 6.82 -1.23
CA ALA A 501 7.84 6.22 -0.14
C ALA A 501 6.59 5.48 -0.64
N ASN A 502 6.11 4.51 0.14
CA ASN A 502 4.99 3.65 -0.26
C ASN A 502 3.68 4.40 -0.55
N ASP A 503 3.46 5.54 0.10
CA ASP A 503 2.31 6.43 -0.17
C ASP A 503 2.43 7.19 -1.52
N SER A 504 3.60 7.16 -2.14
CA SER A 504 3.94 7.93 -3.34
C SER A 504 4.12 7.06 -4.59
N LYS A 505 4.05 5.72 -4.45
CA LYS A 505 4.15 4.70 -5.52
C LYS A 505 2.93 4.65 -6.47
N ARG A 506 2.43 5.81 -6.93
CA ARG A 506 1.21 5.95 -7.76
C ARG A 506 1.32 5.24 -9.11
N ARG A 507 2.46 5.37 -9.78
CA ARG A 507 2.72 4.70 -11.06
C ARG A 507 2.69 3.19 -10.89
N GLU A 508 3.39 2.65 -9.89
CA GLU A 508 3.38 1.22 -9.56
C GLU A 508 1.97 0.73 -9.21
N PHE A 509 1.21 1.46 -8.39
CA PHE A 509 -0.17 1.11 -8.07
C PHE A 509 -1.05 0.92 -9.31
N LEU A 510 -0.94 1.84 -10.29
CA LEU A 510 -1.72 1.82 -11.54
C LEU A 510 -1.22 0.82 -12.58
N THR A 511 0.08 0.67 -12.72
CA THR A 511 0.72 -0.09 -13.81
C THR A 511 1.14 -1.49 -13.41
N LYS A 512 1.33 -1.74 -12.12
CA LYS A 512 2.04 -2.89 -11.53
C LYS A 512 3.54 -2.96 -11.82
N PHE A 513 4.07 -2.06 -12.65
CA PHE A 513 5.49 -1.96 -12.92
C PHE A 513 6.24 -1.31 -11.72
N THR A 514 7.25 -2.01 -11.22
CA THR A 514 7.97 -1.69 -9.97
C THR A 514 9.35 -1.04 -10.19
N GLY A 515 9.85 -0.91 -11.43
CA GLY A 515 11.19 -0.34 -11.70
C GLY A 515 11.33 1.12 -11.26
N SER A 516 12.52 1.60 -10.90
CA SER A 516 12.68 2.96 -10.34
C SER A 516 12.27 4.07 -11.33
N THR A 517 12.47 3.86 -12.64
CA THR A 517 12.26 4.88 -13.67
C THR A 517 11.10 4.52 -14.59
N GLY A 518 10.13 5.44 -14.76
CA GLY A 518 9.10 5.30 -15.78
C GLY A 518 8.07 6.43 -15.79
N THR A 519 7.49 6.68 -16.96
CA THR A 519 6.46 7.70 -17.18
C THR A 519 5.21 7.04 -17.76
N ALA A 520 4.13 7.02 -16.97
CA ALA A 520 2.83 6.54 -17.40
C ALA A 520 2.00 7.69 -17.98
N LEU A 521 1.35 7.43 -19.12
CA LEU A 521 0.41 8.34 -19.77
C LEU A 521 -0.94 7.64 -19.88
N VAL A 522 -1.97 8.18 -19.22
CA VAL A 522 -3.34 7.67 -19.30
C VAL A 522 -4.19 8.65 -20.08
N THR A 523 -4.80 8.19 -21.16
CA THR A 523 -5.79 8.93 -21.95
C THR A 523 -7.17 8.30 -21.77
N LEU A 524 -8.20 8.86 -22.41
CA LEU A 524 -9.58 8.34 -22.31
C LEU A 524 -9.72 6.89 -22.81
N ASP A 525 -8.85 6.44 -23.70
CA ASP A 525 -8.90 5.11 -24.35
C ASP A 525 -7.58 4.33 -24.33
N ARG A 526 -6.42 4.99 -24.14
CA ARG A 526 -5.09 4.35 -24.13
C ARG A 526 -4.32 4.56 -22.83
N ALA A 527 -3.43 3.62 -22.49
CA ALA A 527 -2.52 3.72 -21.35
C ALA A 527 -1.15 3.22 -21.81
N LEU A 528 -0.14 4.05 -21.63
CA LEU A 528 1.21 3.80 -22.14
C LEU A 528 2.22 4.01 -21.00
N LEU A 529 3.27 3.20 -20.98
CA LEU A 529 4.37 3.35 -20.02
C LEU A 529 5.69 3.46 -20.78
N TRP A 530 6.38 4.59 -20.66
CA TRP A 530 7.76 4.72 -21.08
C TRP A 530 8.70 4.32 -19.93
N THR A 531 9.72 3.54 -20.23
CA THR A 531 10.85 3.28 -19.33
C THR A 531 12.13 3.13 -20.16
N ASP A 532 13.28 3.08 -19.51
CA ASP A 532 14.59 2.95 -20.16
C ASP A 532 15.06 1.49 -20.24
N GLY A 533 16.20 1.29 -20.94
CA GLY A 533 16.72 -0.03 -21.29
C GLY A 533 16.98 -0.97 -20.12
N ARG A 534 17.15 -0.43 -18.89
CA ARG A 534 17.32 -1.23 -17.67
C ARG A 534 16.10 -2.08 -17.34
N TYR A 535 14.92 -1.64 -17.79
CA TYR A 535 13.63 -2.15 -17.33
C TYR A 535 12.75 -2.74 -18.44
N PHE A 536 13.23 -2.89 -19.68
CA PHE A 536 12.40 -3.41 -20.78
C PHE A 536 11.84 -4.80 -20.48
N LEU A 537 12.70 -5.76 -20.13
CA LEU A 537 12.30 -7.13 -19.81
C LEU A 537 11.40 -7.18 -18.57
N GLN A 538 11.71 -6.38 -17.53
CA GLN A 538 10.88 -6.29 -16.34
C GLN A 538 9.48 -5.75 -16.68
N ALA A 539 9.39 -4.70 -17.48
CA ALA A 539 8.10 -4.11 -17.84
C ALA A 539 7.26 -5.04 -18.73
N GLU A 540 7.88 -5.82 -19.61
CA GLU A 540 7.18 -6.86 -20.37
C GLU A 540 6.54 -7.93 -19.47
N HIS A 541 7.19 -8.25 -18.34
CA HIS A 541 6.68 -9.24 -17.39
C HIS A 541 5.66 -8.67 -16.39
N GLU A 542 5.80 -7.41 -15.97
CA GLU A 542 4.98 -6.82 -14.90
C GLU A 542 3.73 -6.08 -15.41
N LEU A 543 3.73 -5.58 -16.65
CA LEU A 543 2.58 -4.88 -17.23
C LEU A 543 1.48 -5.86 -17.66
N CYS A 544 0.22 -5.46 -17.47
CA CYS A 544 -0.93 -6.16 -18.05
C CYS A 544 -1.27 -5.64 -19.45
N ASP A 545 -2.06 -6.41 -20.21
CA ASP A 545 -2.48 -6.12 -21.60
C ASP A 545 -3.14 -4.75 -21.82
N SER A 546 -3.61 -4.11 -20.74
CA SER A 546 -4.21 -2.76 -20.81
C SER A 546 -3.19 -1.64 -20.97
N TRP A 547 -1.89 -1.93 -20.79
CA TRP A 547 -0.77 -1.00 -20.92
C TRP A 547 0.08 -1.33 -22.14
N THR A 548 0.46 -0.29 -22.88
CA THR A 548 1.44 -0.41 -23.95
C THR A 548 2.81 0.01 -23.44
N LEU A 549 3.76 -0.93 -23.43
CA LEU A 549 5.16 -0.62 -23.14
C LEU A 549 5.78 0.19 -24.28
N MET A 550 6.40 1.31 -23.93
CA MET A 550 7.12 2.19 -24.83
C MET A 550 8.61 2.15 -24.45
N LYS A 551 9.38 1.34 -25.17
CA LYS A 551 10.82 1.15 -24.93
C LYS A 551 11.59 2.40 -25.35
N ALA A 552 11.89 3.29 -24.39
CA ALA A 552 12.46 4.59 -24.70
C ALA A 552 13.81 4.46 -25.41
N GLN A 553 14.08 5.35 -26.38
CA GLN A 553 15.31 5.39 -27.18
C GLN A 553 15.49 4.22 -28.17
N GLU A 554 14.54 3.27 -28.26
CA GLU A 554 14.51 2.34 -29.39
C GLU A 554 14.06 3.05 -30.67
N VAL A 555 14.56 2.54 -31.81
CA VAL A 555 14.24 3.07 -33.12
C VAL A 555 12.71 2.99 -33.35
N ASN A 556 12.12 4.09 -33.83
CA ASN A 556 10.68 4.24 -34.08
C ASN A 556 9.78 4.30 -32.84
N VAL A 557 10.30 4.34 -31.62
CA VAL A 557 9.49 4.62 -30.43
C VAL A 557 9.47 6.15 -30.19
N PRO A 558 8.33 6.83 -30.33
CA PRO A 558 8.26 8.27 -30.11
C PRO A 558 8.49 8.61 -28.63
N ILE A 559 9.09 9.76 -28.35
CA ILE A 559 9.12 10.28 -26.98
C ILE A 559 7.70 10.70 -26.55
N VAL A 560 7.49 10.83 -25.23
CA VAL A 560 6.17 11.11 -24.64
C VAL A 560 5.48 12.31 -25.31
N SER A 561 6.20 13.41 -25.50
CA SER A 561 5.67 14.65 -26.10
C SER A 561 5.34 14.53 -27.59
N GLU A 562 6.15 13.80 -28.37
CA GLU A 562 5.84 13.49 -29.78
C GLU A 562 4.56 12.67 -29.91
N TRP A 563 4.39 11.66 -29.04
CA TRP A 563 3.19 10.85 -29.00
C TRP A 563 1.97 11.70 -28.63
N ILE A 564 2.08 12.54 -27.59
CA ILE A 564 1.02 13.45 -27.15
C ILE A 564 0.64 14.42 -28.27
N ARG A 565 1.61 15.09 -28.90
CA ARG A 565 1.40 16.04 -30.01
C ARG A 565 0.57 15.44 -31.14
N LYS A 566 0.77 14.15 -31.43
CA LYS A 566 0.09 13.43 -32.52
C LYS A 566 -1.28 12.87 -32.13
N ASN A 567 -1.47 12.46 -30.87
CA ASN A 567 -2.63 11.66 -30.46
C ASN A 567 -3.58 12.36 -29.49
N VAL A 568 -3.18 13.48 -28.88
CA VAL A 568 -3.97 14.20 -27.88
C VAL A 568 -4.38 15.56 -28.43
N THR A 569 -5.62 15.95 -28.19
CA THR A 569 -6.16 17.29 -28.44
C THR A 569 -6.96 17.69 -27.21
N GLY A 570 -6.77 18.91 -26.71
CA GLY A 570 -7.37 19.36 -25.45
C GLY A 570 -6.36 19.37 -24.30
N CYS A 571 -6.79 19.02 -23.09
CA CYS A 571 -6.01 19.24 -21.88
C CYS A 571 -5.16 18.03 -21.49
N LEU A 572 -3.85 18.25 -21.33
CA LEU A 572 -2.90 17.38 -20.64
C LEU A 572 -2.75 17.87 -19.20
N ALA A 573 -3.20 17.07 -18.24
CA ALA A 573 -3.11 17.40 -16.83
C ALA A 573 -1.86 16.80 -16.18
N ILE A 574 -1.28 17.56 -15.26
CA ILE A 574 -0.20 17.13 -14.37
C ILE A 574 -0.55 17.45 -12.91
N ASP A 575 0.07 16.71 -11.98
CA ASP A 575 0.06 17.10 -10.57
C ASP A 575 1.21 18.09 -10.31
N PRO A 576 0.90 19.36 -9.94
CA PRO A 576 1.94 20.36 -9.74
C PRO A 576 2.85 20.04 -8.55
N SER A 577 2.40 19.23 -7.59
CA SER A 577 3.20 18.86 -6.44
C SER A 577 4.22 17.77 -6.78
N LEU A 578 4.04 17.00 -7.85
CA LEU A 578 4.90 15.86 -8.22
C LEU A 578 5.81 16.15 -9.41
N THR A 579 5.46 17.14 -10.24
CA THR A 579 6.18 17.43 -11.49
C THR A 579 7.17 18.57 -11.29
N SER A 580 8.43 18.39 -11.70
CA SER A 580 9.43 19.46 -11.66
C SER A 580 9.14 20.59 -12.66
N VAL A 581 9.60 21.80 -12.34
CA VAL A 581 9.47 22.96 -13.25
C VAL A 581 10.21 22.72 -14.56
N ALA A 582 11.41 22.15 -14.51
CA ALA A 582 12.19 21.81 -15.69
C ALA A 582 11.46 20.80 -16.60
N SER A 583 10.85 19.76 -16.03
CA SER A 583 10.06 18.78 -16.77
C SER A 583 8.88 19.43 -17.49
N VAL A 584 8.11 20.30 -16.80
CA VAL A 584 6.97 20.99 -17.43
C VAL A 584 7.44 21.95 -18.51
N ARG A 585 8.50 22.73 -18.30
CA ARG A 585 9.02 23.63 -19.33
C ARG A 585 9.47 22.88 -20.57
N LYS A 586 10.20 21.78 -20.41
CA LYS A 586 10.57 20.90 -21.52
C LYS A 586 9.33 20.43 -22.28
N MET A 587 8.30 19.98 -21.57
CA MET A 587 7.03 19.57 -22.17
C MET A 587 6.30 20.71 -22.90
N LEU A 588 6.28 21.92 -22.34
CA LEU A 588 5.67 23.10 -22.96
C LEU A 588 6.37 23.47 -24.29
N THR A 589 7.71 23.42 -24.31
CA THR A 589 8.51 23.64 -25.52
C THR A 589 8.27 22.54 -26.55
N GLU A 590 8.31 21.27 -26.14
CA GLU A 590 8.11 20.13 -27.04
C GLU A 590 6.68 20.02 -27.58
N LEU A 591 5.69 20.66 -26.94
CA LEU A 591 4.30 20.74 -27.37
C LEU A 591 3.92 22.10 -27.98
N GLU A 592 4.89 22.98 -28.23
CA GLU A 592 4.63 24.28 -28.85
C GLU A 592 4.03 24.14 -30.26
N GLY A 593 3.00 24.95 -30.55
CA GLY A 593 2.23 24.89 -31.79
C GLY A 593 1.27 23.70 -31.92
N SER A 594 1.15 22.83 -30.90
CA SER A 594 0.15 21.75 -30.89
C SER A 594 -1.21 22.22 -30.36
N ASN A 595 -2.24 21.39 -30.56
CA ASN A 595 -3.59 21.60 -30.01
C ASN A 595 -3.73 21.08 -28.55
N VAL A 596 -2.61 21.00 -27.81
CA VAL A 596 -2.57 20.49 -26.44
C VAL A 596 -2.32 21.65 -25.46
N GLU A 597 -3.19 21.77 -24.47
CA GLU A 597 -3.04 22.69 -23.34
C GLU A 597 -2.47 21.90 -22.15
N VAL A 598 -1.27 22.28 -21.68
CA VAL A 598 -0.67 21.69 -20.47
C VAL A 598 -1.18 22.47 -19.26
N ALA A 599 -1.83 21.77 -18.33
CA ALA A 599 -2.43 22.37 -17.14
C ALA A 599 -2.11 21.57 -15.87
N ALA A 600 -2.04 22.28 -14.74
CA ALA A 600 -1.92 21.69 -13.41
C ALA A 600 -3.26 21.65 -12.69
N PHE A 601 -3.41 20.70 -11.77
CA PHE A 601 -4.50 20.72 -10.79
C PHE A 601 -4.43 21.98 -9.90
N ALA A 602 -5.53 22.72 -9.78
CA ALA A 602 -5.57 23.93 -8.97
C ALA A 602 -5.89 23.66 -7.50
N ASN A 603 -6.90 22.84 -7.23
CA ASN A 603 -7.43 22.57 -5.88
C ASN A 603 -8.00 21.14 -5.74
N CYS A 604 -7.47 20.16 -6.49
CA CYS A 604 -7.89 18.77 -6.35
C CYS A 604 -6.71 17.90 -5.93
N ALA A 605 -7.02 16.87 -5.12
CA ALA A 605 -6.09 15.81 -4.85
C ALA A 605 -5.65 15.13 -6.16
N ASN A 606 -4.49 14.47 -6.12
CA ASN A 606 -4.02 13.66 -7.23
C ASN A 606 -5.11 12.66 -7.66
N LEU A 607 -5.42 12.58 -8.96
CA LEU A 607 -6.51 11.73 -9.44
C LEU A 607 -6.27 10.24 -9.19
N VAL A 608 -5.00 9.81 -9.12
CA VAL A 608 -4.65 8.43 -8.75
C VAL A 608 -5.03 8.15 -7.31
N ASP A 609 -4.84 9.10 -6.40
CA ASP A 609 -5.20 8.96 -4.99
C ASP A 609 -6.71 8.78 -4.81
N LEU A 610 -7.53 9.36 -5.69
CA LEU A 610 -8.99 9.21 -5.65
C LEU A 610 -9.45 7.78 -5.99
N VAL A 611 -8.64 7.03 -6.75
CA VAL A 611 -8.92 5.63 -7.12
C VAL A 611 -8.07 4.63 -6.32
N TRP A 612 -7.11 5.11 -5.52
CA TRP A 612 -6.26 4.30 -4.64
C TRP A 612 -6.90 4.09 -3.27
N LYS A 613 -7.91 3.22 -3.22
CA LYS A 613 -8.77 2.98 -2.04
C LYS A 613 -8.01 2.58 -0.76
N ASN A 614 -6.87 1.92 -0.89
CA ASN A 614 -6.02 1.43 0.20
C ASN A 614 -4.62 2.08 0.18
N LYS A 615 -4.54 3.36 -0.22
CA LYS A 615 -3.28 4.11 -0.20
C LYS A 615 -2.64 4.05 1.19
N PRO A 616 -1.36 3.64 1.31
CA PRO A 616 -0.65 3.66 2.59
C PRO A 616 -0.65 5.05 3.21
N ALA A 617 -0.88 5.13 4.51
CA ALA A 617 -0.77 6.38 5.24
C ALA A 617 0.70 6.74 5.45
N ARG A 618 1.03 8.03 5.34
CA ARG A 618 2.33 8.55 5.75
C ARG A 618 2.43 8.51 7.27
N THR A 619 3.51 7.94 7.79
CA THR A 619 3.85 7.97 9.21
C THR A 619 4.78 9.15 9.50
N PRO A 620 4.71 9.78 10.68
CA PRO A 620 5.71 10.76 11.10
C PRO A 620 7.13 10.18 11.05
N SER A 621 8.06 11.02 10.62
CA SER A 621 9.45 10.67 10.34
C SER A 621 10.21 10.42 11.66
N LYS A 622 11.03 9.38 11.69
CA LYS A 622 12.01 9.18 12.77
C LYS A 622 13.35 9.76 12.34
N VAL A 623 13.79 10.81 13.01
CA VAL A 623 14.99 11.56 12.63
C VAL A 623 16.18 11.16 13.50
N MET A 624 17.32 10.93 12.85
CA MET A 624 18.63 10.77 13.46
C MET A 624 19.51 11.97 13.11
N LEU A 625 20.19 12.54 14.10
CA LEU A 625 21.20 13.58 13.91
C LEU A 625 22.59 12.97 13.83
N LEU A 626 23.36 13.39 12.83
CA LEU A 626 24.72 12.92 12.62
C LEU A 626 25.73 13.81 13.32
N ASP A 627 26.55 13.17 14.16
CA ASP A 627 27.69 13.79 14.82
C ASP A 627 28.76 14.24 13.80
N GLN A 628 29.47 15.31 14.14
CA GLN A 628 30.52 15.89 13.28
C GLN A 628 31.67 14.92 13.00
N ARG A 629 31.87 13.88 13.83
CA ARG A 629 32.83 12.79 13.55
C ARG A 629 32.53 12.05 12.24
N TYR A 630 31.29 12.09 11.76
CA TYR A 630 30.89 11.48 10.48
C TYR A 630 30.82 12.51 9.36
N THR A 631 30.39 13.74 9.66
CA THR A 631 30.10 14.74 8.62
C THR A 631 31.25 15.72 8.37
N GLY A 632 32.22 15.80 9.30
CA GLY A 632 33.37 16.72 9.26
C GLY A 632 33.02 18.20 9.46
N ARG A 633 31.73 18.56 9.48
CA ARG A 633 31.26 19.95 9.51
C ARG A 633 29.93 20.07 10.27
N SER A 634 29.81 21.12 11.07
CA SER A 634 28.58 21.42 11.79
C SER A 634 27.46 21.95 10.88
N VAL A 635 26.21 21.88 11.34
CA VAL A 635 25.06 22.52 10.68
C VAL A 635 25.29 24.03 10.55
N ALA A 636 25.83 24.67 11.59
CA ALA A 636 26.15 26.10 11.59
C ALA A 636 27.17 26.46 10.48
N ASP A 637 28.22 25.66 10.29
CA ASP A 637 29.23 25.89 9.24
C ASP A 637 28.64 25.75 7.83
N LYS A 638 27.75 24.78 7.64
CA LYS A 638 27.08 24.55 6.34
C LYS A 638 26.08 25.66 6.03
N LEU A 639 25.29 26.11 7.01
CA LEU A 639 24.39 27.26 6.86
C LEU A 639 25.17 28.56 6.59
N ALA A 640 26.30 28.78 7.26
CA ALA A 640 27.14 29.94 7.03
C ALA A 640 27.74 29.94 5.61
N GLU A 641 28.14 28.78 5.07
CA GLU A 641 28.54 28.68 3.67
C GLU A 641 27.39 28.94 2.71
N LEU A 642 26.23 28.32 2.95
CA LEU A 642 25.06 28.52 2.12
C LEU A 642 24.69 30.01 2.05
N ARG A 643 24.66 30.72 3.17
CA ARG A 643 24.37 32.17 3.22
C ARG A 643 25.34 33.01 2.40
N ARG A 644 26.64 32.68 2.40
CA ARG A 644 27.63 33.31 1.51
C ARG A 644 27.35 33.00 0.04
N GLU A 645 26.92 31.78 -0.30
CA GLU A 645 26.51 31.45 -1.66
C GLU A 645 25.22 32.20 -2.07
N LEU A 646 24.29 32.44 -1.13
CA LEU A 646 23.11 33.28 -1.39
C LEU A 646 23.53 34.72 -1.72
N GLU A 647 24.45 35.31 -0.95
CA GLU A 647 24.99 36.65 -1.24
C GLU A 647 25.64 36.73 -2.63
N LYS A 648 26.50 35.76 -2.99
CA LYS A 648 27.12 35.68 -4.32
C LYS A 648 26.11 35.56 -5.45
N ASN A 649 24.97 34.94 -5.19
CA ASN A 649 23.89 34.77 -6.15
C ASN A 649 22.85 35.90 -6.10
N GLU A 650 23.07 36.93 -5.29
CA GLU A 650 22.16 38.05 -5.05
C GLU A 650 20.78 37.59 -4.54
N ALA A 651 20.78 36.51 -3.74
CA ALA A 651 19.60 35.91 -3.09
C ALA A 651 19.54 36.30 -1.60
N GLN A 652 18.32 36.49 -1.09
CA GLN A 652 18.05 36.71 0.33
C GLN A 652 17.59 35.43 1.03
N ALA A 653 17.05 34.48 0.27
CA ALA A 653 16.67 33.16 0.78
C ALA A 653 16.87 32.07 -0.28
N MET A 654 16.80 30.81 0.14
CA MET A 654 16.75 29.64 -0.72
C MET A 654 15.66 28.67 -0.29
N MET A 655 14.94 28.16 -1.28
CA MET A 655 13.96 27.09 -1.14
C MET A 655 14.59 25.76 -1.55
N LEU A 656 14.70 24.83 -0.60
CA LEU A 656 15.22 23.49 -0.78
C LEU A 656 14.08 22.48 -0.84
N THR A 657 14.02 21.72 -1.94
CA THR A 657 13.01 20.68 -2.16
C THR A 657 13.59 19.28 -2.24
N ALA A 658 14.89 19.13 -2.54
CA ALA A 658 15.55 17.83 -2.61
C ALA A 658 15.90 17.33 -1.20
N LEU A 659 15.48 16.11 -0.88
CA LEU A 659 15.63 15.55 0.46
C LEU A 659 17.08 15.31 0.86
N ASP A 660 17.94 14.94 -0.09
CA ASP A 660 19.37 14.71 0.13
C ASP A 660 20.13 16.02 0.39
N ASP A 661 19.74 17.12 -0.26
CA ASP A 661 20.27 18.46 0.06
C ASP A 661 19.90 18.87 1.50
N ILE A 662 18.63 18.66 1.90
CA ILE A 662 18.14 18.98 3.25
C ILE A 662 18.85 18.10 4.30
N ALA A 663 18.91 16.79 4.05
CA ALA A 663 19.60 15.83 4.91
C ALA A 663 21.08 16.18 5.12
N TRP A 664 21.79 16.57 4.05
CA TRP A 664 23.18 16.97 4.13
C TRP A 664 23.37 18.31 4.84
N LEU A 665 22.56 19.33 4.52
CA LEU A 665 22.70 20.68 5.06
C LEU A 665 22.53 20.69 6.59
N PHE A 666 21.56 19.92 7.09
CA PHE A 666 21.18 19.89 8.50
C PHE A 666 21.73 18.68 9.26
N ASN A 667 22.65 17.89 8.67
CA ASN A 667 23.19 16.68 9.29
C ASN A 667 22.10 15.72 9.83
N LEU A 668 20.97 15.62 9.12
CA LEU A 668 19.83 14.79 9.51
C LEU A 668 19.72 13.56 8.61
N ARG A 669 19.26 12.45 9.17
CA ARG A 669 18.97 11.20 8.48
C ARG A 669 17.62 10.67 8.93
N GLY A 670 16.97 9.90 8.06
CA GLY A 670 15.66 9.30 8.32
C GLY A 670 15.56 7.91 7.74
N SER A 671 14.33 7.41 7.64
CA SER A 671 14.03 6.10 7.06
C SER A 671 12.70 6.12 6.29
N ASP A 672 12.28 7.31 5.84
CA ASP A 672 10.97 7.50 5.23
C ASP A 672 10.91 6.91 3.82
N ILE A 673 12.07 6.80 3.16
CA ILE A 673 12.25 6.19 1.85
C ILE A 673 13.12 4.95 2.04
N GLU A 674 12.64 3.82 1.53
CA GLU A 674 13.38 2.56 1.60
C GLU A 674 14.79 2.73 0.99
N PHE A 675 15.79 2.21 1.70
CA PHE A 675 17.22 2.27 1.34
C PHE A 675 17.90 3.64 1.33
N ASN A 676 17.12 4.73 1.36
CA ASN A 676 17.62 6.09 1.27
C ASN A 676 17.40 6.77 2.62
N PRO A 677 18.45 7.08 3.41
CA PRO A 677 18.33 7.53 4.79
C PRO A 677 17.89 9.00 4.89
N LEU A 678 16.72 9.29 4.32
CA LEU A 678 16.18 10.62 4.09
C LEU A 678 14.93 10.86 4.94
N VAL A 679 14.65 12.15 5.16
CA VAL A 679 13.46 12.64 5.88
C VAL A 679 12.62 13.44 4.89
N ILE A 680 11.36 13.07 4.70
CA ILE A 680 10.43 13.78 3.81
C ILE A 680 10.21 15.18 4.35
N SER A 681 10.77 16.18 3.66
CA SER A 681 10.86 17.53 4.18
C SER A 681 11.07 18.58 3.09
N TYR A 682 10.71 19.82 3.41
CA TYR A 682 11.14 21.01 2.69
C TYR A 682 12.00 21.88 3.60
N SER A 683 12.76 22.81 3.03
CA SER A 683 13.41 23.85 3.85
C SER A 683 13.43 25.22 3.17
N LEU A 684 13.23 26.25 3.99
CA LEU A 684 13.44 27.65 3.63
C LEU A 684 14.56 28.19 4.52
N VAL A 685 15.66 28.63 3.90
CA VAL A 685 16.81 29.21 4.59
C VAL A 685 16.98 30.64 4.11
N ASP A 686 17.02 31.59 5.04
CA ASP A 686 17.39 32.98 4.77
C ASP A 686 18.67 33.39 5.50
N GLN A 687 19.02 34.66 5.41
CA GLN A 687 20.23 35.21 6.02
C GLN A 687 20.28 35.07 7.54
N ASN A 688 19.14 34.94 8.22
CA ASN A 688 19.05 34.97 9.69
C ASN A 688 18.41 33.71 10.28
N SER A 689 17.65 32.95 9.51
CA SER A 689 16.83 31.82 9.97
C SER A 689 16.93 30.63 9.03
N ALA A 690 16.64 29.45 9.55
CA ALA A 690 16.49 28.22 8.79
C ALA A 690 15.26 27.47 9.31
N THR A 691 14.35 27.10 8.42
CA THR A 691 13.14 26.36 8.77
C THR A 691 13.10 25.05 8.00
N ILE A 692 12.78 23.95 8.68
CA ILE A 692 12.47 22.64 8.08
C ILE A 692 10.97 22.40 8.21
N TYR A 693 10.32 21.99 7.14
CA TYR A 693 8.91 21.61 7.11
C TYR A 693 8.82 20.09 7.01
N ALA A 694 8.53 19.42 8.13
CA ALA A 694 8.51 17.97 8.24
C ALA A 694 7.59 17.53 9.39
N ASP A 695 6.94 16.39 9.23
CA ASP A 695 6.22 15.75 10.33
C ASP A 695 7.17 14.78 11.03
N ILE A 696 7.59 15.09 12.26
CA ILE A 696 8.65 14.38 13.00
C ILE A 696 8.08 13.79 14.29
N ASP A 697 8.30 12.49 14.51
CA ASP A 697 7.86 11.75 15.70
C ASP A 697 8.63 12.21 16.95
N ASN A 698 9.96 12.31 16.84
CA ASN A 698 10.87 12.71 17.92
C ASN A 698 11.18 14.23 17.94
N HIS A 699 10.17 15.05 17.62
CA HIS A 699 10.32 16.49 17.36
C HIS A 699 11.09 17.26 18.46
N GLY A 700 10.67 17.12 19.72
CA GLY A 700 11.28 17.87 20.83
C GLY A 700 12.76 17.56 21.08
N LYS A 701 13.21 16.33 20.77
CA LYS A 701 14.63 15.95 20.86
C LYS A 701 15.44 16.62 19.76
N VAL A 702 14.91 16.64 18.53
CA VAL A 702 15.58 17.27 17.38
C VAL A 702 15.71 18.78 17.60
N GLU A 703 14.65 19.46 18.04
CA GLU A 703 14.72 20.90 18.34
C GLU A 703 15.74 21.23 19.44
N GLN A 704 15.79 20.41 20.50
CA GLN A 704 16.74 20.57 21.58
C GLN A 704 18.19 20.42 21.10
N GLU A 705 18.49 19.40 20.30
CA GLU A 705 19.85 19.14 19.79
C GLU A 705 20.29 20.12 18.69
N MET A 706 19.35 20.76 18.00
CA MET A 706 19.64 21.83 17.03
C MET A 706 19.89 23.20 17.69
N ASP A 707 19.74 23.32 19.02
CA ASP A 707 20.04 24.53 19.82
C ASP A 707 19.43 25.83 19.25
N GLY A 708 18.18 25.74 18.75
CA GLY A 708 17.47 26.88 18.17
C GLY A 708 18.02 27.39 16.82
N LEU A 709 19.02 26.73 16.23
CA LEU A 709 19.56 27.07 14.90
C LEU A 709 18.54 26.84 13.78
N VAL A 710 17.61 25.91 13.99
CA VAL A 710 16.63 25.46 13.01
C VAL A 710 15.26 25.38 13.66
N VAL A 711 14.25 25.93 12.99
CA VAL A 711 12.83 25.83 13.39
C VAL A 711 12.18 24.70 12.60
N ILE A 712 11.40 23.86 13.26
CA ILE A 712 10.64 22.80 12.59
C ILE A 712 9.16 23.18 12.54
N ARG A 713 8.53 23.00 11.38
CA ARG A 713 7.10 23.23 11.14
C ARG A 713 6.44 22.03 10.46
N PRO A 714 5.10 21.89 10.54
CA PRO A 714 4.40 20.79 9.88
C PRO A 714 4.64 20.76 8.37
N TYR A 715 4.76 19.57 7.78
CA TYR A 715 5.11 19.40 6.37
C TYR A 715 4.12 20.14 5.43
N ASP A 716 2.82 19.98 5.67
CA ASP A 716 1.76 20.54 4.82
C ASP A 716 1.61 22.08 4.93
N SER A 717 2.29 22.72 5.89
CA SER A 717 2.25 24.19 6.05
C SER A 717 3.07 24.95 5.00
N ILE A 718 3.93 24.26 4.25
CA ILE A 718 4.92 24.88 3.34
C ILE A 718 4.33 25.91 2.38
N THR A 719 3.18 25.63 1.75
CA THR A 719 2.62 26.52 0.74
C THR A 719 2.12 27.85 1.34
N GLU A 720 1.58 27.82 2.55
CA GLU A 720 1.10 29.02 3.25
C GLU A 720 2.25 29.83 3.84
N GLU A 721 3.28 29.12 4.33
CA GLU A 721 4.47 29.73 4.90
C GLU A 721 5.30 30.45 3.84
N ILE A 722 5.45 29.88 2.64
CA ILE A 722 6.10 30.58 1.51
C ILE A 722 5.31 31.82 1.09
N ARG A 723 3.98 31.72 0.98
CA ARG A 723 3.13 32.88 0.63
C ARG A 723 3.24 33.98 1.68
N SER A 724 3.28 33.61 2.95
CA SER A 724 3.49 34.52 4.07
C SER A 724 4.87 35.18 4.00
N TYR A 725 5.93 34.39 3.76
CA TYR A 725 7.29 34.90 3.62
C TYR A 725 7.40 35.93 2.48
N VAL A 726 6.87 35.60 1.31
CA VAL A 726 6.82 36.47 0.13
C VAL A 726 6.09 37.78 0.43
N SER A 727 4.96 37.70 1.14
CA SER A 727 4.13 38.87 1.47
C SER A 727 4.80 39.78 2.50
N LEU A 728 5.51 39.21 3.46
CA LEU A 728 6.20 39.95 4.54
C LEU A 728 7.53 40.57 4.08
N HIS A 729 8.17 40.00 3.06
CA HIS A 729 9.46 40.46 2.55
C HIS A 729 9.38 40.84 1.07
N PRO A 730 8.54 41.83 0.70
CA PRO A 730 8.43 42.27 -0.69
C PRO A 730 9.79 42.76 -1.19
N GLY A 731 10.26 42.20 -2.31
CA GLY A 731 11.54 42.53 -2.92
C GLY A 731 12.70 41.58 -2.57
N ASN A 732 12.53 40.66 -1.61
CA ASN A 732 13.50 39.58 -1.42
C ASN A 732 13.52 38.65 -2.63
N ARG A 733 14.70 38.18 -3.00
CA ARG A 733 14.89 37.18 -4.05
C ARG A 733 15.19 35.82 -3.44
N ILE A 734 14.48 34.80 -3.90
CA ILE A 734 14.50 33.44 -3.39
C ILE A 734 15.13 32.53 -4.44
N LEU A 735 16.24 31.89 -4.09
CA LEU A 735 16.91 30.91 -4.93
C LEU A 735 16.19 29.56 -4.88
N LEU A 736 16.03 28.93 -6.04
CA LEU A 736 15.47 27.60 -6.17
C LEU A 736 16.00 26.92 -7.43
N ASP A 737 16.14 25.59 -7.38
CA ASP A 737 16.59 24.77 -8.51
C ASP A 737 15.38 24.24 -9.30
N PRO A 738 15.11 24.69 -10.54
CA PRO A 738 13.94 24.26 -11.31
C PRO A 738 13.91 22.77 -11.65
N ILE A 739 15.05 22.07 -11.61
CA ILE A 739 15.12 20.62 -11.88
C ILE A 739 14.65 19.82 -10.66
N GLN A 740 14.84 20.35 -9.45
CA GLN A 740 14.42 19.69 -8.20
C GLN A 740 13.08 20.25 -7.65
N CYS A 741 12.75 21.50 -7.97
CA CYS A 741 11.58 22.18 -7.43
C CYS A 741 10.32 21.77 -8.19
N ASN A 742 9.29 21.35 -7.45
CA ASN A 742 7.98 21.06 -8.01
C ASN A 742 7.22 22.35 -8.37
N VAL A 743 6.29 22.25 -9.31
CA VAL A 743 5.51 23.38 -9.81
C VAL A 743 4.67 24.05 -8.72
N ALA A 744 4.15 23.29 -7.75
CA ALA A 744 3.31 23.84 -6.68
C ALA A 744 4.08 24.84 -5.80
N VAL A 745 5.28 24.47 -5.35
CA VAL A 745 6.18 25.33 -4.58
C VAL A 745 6.65 26.53 -5.43
N PHE A 746 7.04 26.28 -6.68
CA PHE A 746 7.50 27.30 -7.60
C PHE A 746 6.46 28.41 -7.84
N LEU A 747 5.19 28.04 -7.99
CA LEU A 747 4.08 28.97 -8.22
C LEU A 747 3.70 29.80 -6.99
N CYS A 748 4.10 29.40 -5.77
CA CYS A 748 3.90 30.22 -4.57
C CYS A 748 4.83 31.45 -4.53
N ILE A 749 5.93 31.44 -5.28
CA ILE A 749 6.91 32.54 -5.33
C ILE A 749 6.60 33.40 -6.57
N PRO A 750 6.43 34.73 -6.48
CA PRO A 750 6.22 35.60 -7.64
C PRO A 750 7.41 35.58 -8.61
N PRO A 751 7.21 35.63 -9.95
CA PRO A 751 8.29 35.57 -10.93
C PRO A 751 9.46 36.54 -10.65
N GLU A 752 9.15 37.77 -10.24
CA GLU A 752 10.12 38.82 -9.94
C GLU A 752 11.01 38.53 -8.72
N MET A 753 10.57 37.62 -7.83
CA MET A 753 11.32 37.19 -6.65
C MET A 753 12.13 35.91 -6.89
N ARG A 754 12.05 35.27 -8.06
CA ARG A 754 12.74 33.99 -8.31
C ARG A 754 14.21 34.19 -8.70
N ILE A 755 15.09 33.35 -8.17
CA ILE A 755 16.44 33.10 -8.70
C ILE A 755 16.54 31.64 -9.07
N GLU A 756 16.51 31.37 -10.36
CA GLU A 756 16.50 30.00 -10.86
C GLU A 756 17.92 29.55 -11.20
N LYS A 757 18.53 28.78 -10.29
CA LYS A 757 19.91 28.29 -10.42
C LYS A 757 20.03 26.91 -9.81
N ARG A 758 21.06 26.15 -10.22
CA ARG A 758 21.39 24.88 -9.58
C ARG A 758 21.66 25.08 -8.09
N SER A 759 21.21 24.13 -7.28
CA SER A 759 21.41 24.16 -5.82
C SER A 759 22.91 24.25 -5.48
N PRO A 760 23.37 25.28 -4.74
CA PRO A 760 24.74 25.30 -4.23
C PRO A 760 25.00 24.15 -3.24
N VAL A 761 23.97 23.68 -2.53
CA VAL A 761 24.05 22.53 -1.61
C VAL A 761 24.40 21.25 -2.39
N LEU A 762 23.76 21.03 -3.54
CA LEU A 762 24.07 19.90 -4.43
C LEU A 762 25.54 19.91 -4.87
N ALA A 763 26.08 21.08 -5.23
CA ALA A 763 27.47 21.18 -5.64
C ALA A 763 28.45 20.97 -4.47
N SER A 764 28.14 21.53 -3.30
CA SER A 764 28.98 21.39 -2.10
C SER A 764 29.01 19.96 -1.58
N LYS A 765 27.87 19.25 -1.53
CA LYS A 765 27.82 17.87 -1.01
C LYS A 765 28.43 16.83 -1.96
N ALA A 766 28.45 17.11 -3.27
CA ALA A 766 29.05 16.22 -4.25
C ALA A 766 30.56 16.05 -4.04
N VAL A 767 31.22 17.09 -3.50
CA VAL A 767 32.65 17.09 -3.14
C VAL A 767 32.81 16.76 -1.66
N LYS A 768 33.28 15.55 -1.36
CA LYS A 768 33.38 15.05 0.00
C LYS A 768 34.56 15.69 0.71
N ASN A 769 34.35 16.10 1.94
CA ASN A 769 35.44 16.58 2.79
C ASN A 769 36.29 15.42 3.32
N PRO A 770 37.49 15.66 3.91
CA PRO A 770 38.35 14.58 4.37
C PRO A 770 37.70 13.59 5.35
N THR A 771 36.81 14.05 6.23
CA THR A 771 36.09 13.17 7.16
C THR A 771 35.11 12.26 6.43
N GLU A 772 34.33 12.81 5.49
CA GLU A 772 33.41 12.03 4.66
C GLU A 772 34.17 11.03 3.78
N ILE A 773 35.34 11.40 3.23
CA ILE A 773 36.18 10.51 2.42
C ILE A 773 36.68 9.32 3.25
N GLU A 774 37.23 9.57 4.44
CA GLU A 774 37.71 8.49 5.31
C GLU A 774 36.57 7.62 5.83
N GLY A 775 35.41 8.20 6.12
CA GLY A 775 34.19 7.47 6.44
C GLY A 775 33.76 6.53 5.31
N MET A 776 33.75 7.02 4.07
CA MET A 776 33.44 6.21 2.88
C MET A 776 34.45 5.08 2.69
N LYS A 777 35.76 5.33 2.87
CA LYS A 777 36.78 4.27 2.82
C LYS A 777 36.56 3.20 3.88
N LEU A 778 36.18 3.61 5.10
CA LEU A 778 35.89 2.67 6.20
C LEU A 778 34.65 1.83 5.91
N ALA A 779 33.57 2.44 5.40
CA ALA A 779 32.36 1.72 4.99
C ALA A 779 32.69 0.63 3.94
N HIS A 780 33.46 0.98 2.91
CA HIS A 780 33.86 0.02 1.85
C HIS A 780 34.83 -1.05 2.34
N LEU A 781 35.63 -0.77 3.38
CA LEU A 781 36.49 -1.77 4.01
C LEU A 781 35.67 -2.80 4.79
N HIS A 782 34.69 -2.36 5.58
CA HIS A 782 33.78 -3.25 6.31
C HIS A 782 32.90 -4.06 5.35
N ASP A 783 32.36 -3.40 4.33
CA ASP A 783 31.53 -4.05 3.31
C ASP A 783 32.34 -5.07 2.49
N GLY A 784 33.59 -4.75 2.16
CA GLY A 784 34.51 -5.67 1.52
C GLY A 784 34.77 -6.94 2.34
N ALA A 785 34.95 -6.80 3.66
CA ALA A 785 35.09 -7.95 4.56
C ALA A 785 33.81 -8.79 4.62
N ALA A 786 32.63 -8.16 4.66
CA ALA A 786 31.34 -8.85 4.63
C ALA A 786 31.15 -9.65 3.33
N LEU A 787 31.47 -9.05 2.18
CA LEU A 787 31.35 -9.71 0.88
C LEU A 787 32.35 -10.86 0.69
N VAL A 788 33.57 -10.74 1.21
CA VAL A 788 34.52 -11.86 1.18
C VAL A 788 34.05 -13.03 2.04
N LYS A 789 33.49 -12.78 3.23
CA LYS A 789 32.85 -13.83 4.04
C LYS A 789 31.68 -14.47 3.30
N PHE A 790 30.85 -13.64 2.67
CA PHE A 790 29.71 -14.09 1.88
C PHE A 790 30.13 -14.97 0.70
N PHE A 791 31.09 -14.55 -0.12
CA PHE A 791 31.53 -15.34 -1.28
C PHE A 791 32.25 -16.63 -0.88
N ALA A 792 33.03 -16.61 0.21
CA ALA A 792 33.63 -17.82 0.77
C ALA A 792 32.55 -18.81 1.24
N TRP A 793 31.52 -18.32 1.94
CA TRP A 793 30.37 -19.13 2.34
C TRP A 793 29.61 -19.68 1.13
N LEU A 794 29.33 -18.84 0.14
CA LEU A 794 28.57 -19.21 -1.04
C LEU A 794 29.30 -20.28 -1.86
N GLU A 795 30.60 -20.13 -2.07
CA GLU A 795 31.43 -21.14 -2.74
C GLU A 795 31.39 -22.49 -2.02
N CYS A 796 31.50 -22.48 -0.67
CA CYS A 796 31.38 -23.69 0.14
C CYS A 796 30.01 -24.38 -0.04
N GLU A 797 28.92 -23.61 -0.05
CA GLU A 797 27.58 -24.15 -0.26
C GLU A 797 27.40 -24.71 -1.68
N MET A 798 27.99 -24.06 -2.69
CA MET A 798 27.99 -24.57 -4.06
C MET A 798 28.79 -25.88 -4.18
N HIS A 799 29.92 -26.01 -3.48
CA HIS A 799 30.66 -27.28 -3.43
C HIS A 799 29.92 -28.40 -2.69
N ARG A 800 29.09 -28.06 -1.71
CA ARG A 800 28.20 -29.01 -1.01
C ARG A 800 26.96 -29.39 -1.81
N ASN A 801 26.71 -28.74 -2.96
CA ASN A 801 25.50 -28.85 -3.75
C ASN A 801 24.23 -28.52 -2.94
N SER A 802 24.31 -27.49 -2.09
CA SER A 802 23.16 -26.99 -1.34
C SER A 802 22.10 -26.38 -2.28
N GLU A 803 20.82 -26.64 -2.03
CA GLU A 803 19.70 -26.11 -2.82
C GLU A 803 19.32 -24.69 -2.39
N LEU A 804 20.09 -23.70 -2.83
CA LEU A 804 19.84 -22.28 -2.57
C LEU A 804 19.15 -21.59 -3.76
N ASP A 805 18.23 -20.67 -3.49
CA ASP A 805 17.74 -19.71 -4.48
C ASP A 805 18.33 -18.30 -4.29
N GLU A 806 18.11 -17.45 -5.29
CA GLU A 806 18.60 -16.07 -5.34
C GLU A 806 18.18 -15.24 -4.11
N VAL A 807 16.96 -15.45 -3.58
CA VAL A 807 16.51 -14.71 -2.40
C VAL A 807 17.23 -15.17 -1.14
N GLN A 808 17.38 -16.48 -0.94
CA GLN A 808 18.10 -17.04 0.21
C GLN A 808 19.57 -16.55 0.24
N VAL A 809 20.16 -16.38 -0.93
CA VAL A 809 21.55 -15.91 -1.09
C VAL A 809 21.65 -14.42 -0.76
N ALA A 810 20.74 -13.59 -1.27
CA ALA A 810 20.64 -12.17 -0.91
C ALA A 810 20.37 -11.95 0.59
N ASP A 811 19.47 -12.75 1.20
CA ASP A 811 19.19 -12.72 2.63
C ASP A 811 20.47 -13.04 3.44
N ARG A 812 21.25 -14.02 3.00
CA ARG A 812 22.49 -14.41 3.69
C ARG A 812 23.58 -13.36 3.55
N GLU A 813 23.71 -12.74 2.39
CA GLU A 813 24.62 -11.64 2.16
C GLU A 813 24.32 -10.45 3.09
N LYS A 814 23.05 -10.05 3.18
CA LYS A 814 22.59 -9.01 4.12
C LYS A 814 22.99 -9.33 5.57
N ALA A 815 22.84 -10.59 5.98
CA ALA A 815 23.24 -11.02 7.33
C ALA A 815 24.75 -10.82 7.60
N PHE A 816 25.62 -11.00 6.61
CA PHE A 816 27.06 -10.71 6.77
C PHE A 816 27.34 -9.21 6.90
N ARG A 817 26.57 -8.34 6.23
CA ARG A 817 26.68 -6.88 6.40
C ARG A 817 26.22 -6.42 7.78
N GLU A 818 25.15 -7.02 8.30
CA GLU A 818 24.59 -6.76 9.64
C GLU A 818 25.56 -7.07 10.78
N GLU A 819 26.65 -7.82 10.54
CA GLU A 819 27.71 -8.04 11.53
C GLU A 819 28.49 -6.76 11.89
N SER A 820 28.48 -5.75 11.01
CA SER A 820 29.12 -4.46 11.30
C SER A 820 28.27 -3.61 12.23
N SER A 821 28.86 -3.05 13.28
CA SER A 821 28.17 -2.13 14.19
C SER A 821 27.74 -0.81 13.56
N ASP A 822 28.33 -0.44 12.42
CA ASP A 822 27.99 0.79 11.70
C ASP A 822 26.89 0.57 10.65
N TYR A 823 26.44 -0.68 10.42
CA TYR A 823 25.39 -0.99 9.45
C TYR A 823 24.04 -0.38 9.87
N VAL A 824 23.32 0.19 8.90
CA VAL A 824 22.01 0.81 9.11
C VAL A 824 20.94 0.09 8.29
N SER A 825 21.16 -0.04 6.98
CA SER A 825 20.24 -0.71 6.05
C SER A 825 20.99 -1.11 4.78
N LEU A 826 20.32 -1.80 3.86
CA LEU A 826 20.80 -1.84 2.47
C LEU A 826 20.69 -0.45 1.83
N SER A 827 21.50 -0.18 0.79
CA SER A 827 21.46 1.07 0.00
C SER A 827 20.58 0.95 -1.26
N PHE A 828 20.20 -0.27 -1.64
CA PHE A 828 19.16 -0.64 -2.60
C PHE A 828 18.83 -2.14 -2.44
N ASP A 829 17.80 -2.64 -3.13
CA ASP A 829 17.51 -4.08 -3.16
C ASP A 829 18.65 -4.84 -3.83
N THR A 830 19.21 -5.84 -3.15
CA THR A 830 20.23 -6.73 -3.73
C THR A 830 19.73 -7.41 -5.00
N ILE A 831 20.48 -7.23 -6.09
CA ILE A 831 20.34 -7.99 -7.33
C ILE A 831 21.17 -9.27 -7.17
N SER A 832 20.49 -10.36 -6.87
CA SER A 832 21.07 -11.71 -6.86
C SER A 832 20.50 -12.45 -8.07
N ALA A 833 21.31 -12.69 -9.09
CA ALA A 833 20.82 -13.13 -10.40
C ALA A 833 21.67 -14.27 -10.98
N MET A 834 21.02 -15.41 -11.23
CA MET A 834 21.62 -16.62 -11.80
C MET A 834 21.27 -16.74 -13.30
N GLY A 835 22.30 -16.97 -14.13
CA GLY A 835 22.14 -17.20 -15.57
C GLY A 835 21.34 -16.09 -16.26
N ALA A 836 20.27 -16.45 -16.97
CA ALA A 836 19.46 -15.53 -17.76
C ALA A 836 18.86 -14.38 -16.94
N ASN A 837 18.65 -14.56 -15.64
CA ASN A 837 18.16 -13.48 -14.77
C ASN A 837 19.16 -12.32 -14.70
N ALA A 838 20.46 -12.59 -14.81
CA ALA A 838 21.50 -11.56 -14.77
C ALA A 838 21.47 -10.65 -16.01
N ALA A 839 20.84 -11.06 -17.11
CA ALA A 839 20.64 -10.20 -18.27
C ALA A 839 19.57 -9.11 -18.04
N ILE A 840 18.71 -9.27 -17.03
CA ILE A 840 17.76 -8.24 -16.61
C ILE A 840 18.51 -7.28 -15.67
N ILE A 841 18.89 -6.11 -16.20
CA ILE A 841 19.87 -5.20 -15.57
C ILE A 841 19.54 -4.89 -14.10
N HIS A 842 18.28 -4.58 -13.79
CA HIS A 842 17.78 -4.36 -12.43
C HIS A 842 16.84 -5.49 -11.96
N TYR A 843 17.27 -6.75 -12.13
CA TYR A 843 16.52 -7.91 -11.66
C TYR A 843 16.30 -7.88 -10.14
N LYS A 844 15.05 -8.10 -9.72
CA LYS A 844 14.70 -8.24 -8.29
C LYS A 844 14.16 -9.66 -8.04
N PRO A 845 14.92 -10.54 -7.34
CA PRO A 845 14.44 -11.87 -7.04
C PRO A 845 13.25 -11.80 -6.07
N LYS A 846 12.21 -12.61 -6.33
CA LYS A 846 11.01 -12.68 -5.48
C LYS A 846 10.91 -14.06 -4.84
N ARG A 847 10.57 -14.13 -3.53
CA ARG A 847 10.39 -15.43 -2.83
C ARG A 847 9.39 -16.29 -3.60
N HIS A 848 9.70 -17.57 -3.76
CA HIS A 848 8.90 -18.53 -4.53
C HIS A 848 8.83 -18.29 -6.05
N ASN A 849 9.48 -17.24 -6.57
CA ASN A 849 9.54 -16.92 -7.99
C ASN A 849 10.93 -16.37 -8.37
N CYS A 850 11.94 -17.22 -8.20
CA CYS A 850 13.34 -16.94 -8.50
C CYS A 850 14.07 -18.24 -8.86
N SER A 851 15.23 -18.11 -9.50
CA SER A 851 16.03 -19.26 -9.93
C SER A 851 16.77 -19.90 -8.75
N LYS A 852 16.99 -21.21 -8.85
CA LYS A 852 17.96 -21.90 -8.00
C LYS A 852 19.38 -21.62 -8.50
N LEU A 853 20.32 -21.53 -7.57
CA LEU A 853 21.72 -21.37 -7.91
C LEU A 853 22.27 -22.66 -8.54
N THR A 854 23.18 -22.50 -9.49
CA THR A 854 23.86 -23.60 -10.16
C THR A 854 25.35 -23.31 -10.25
N ARG A 855 26.14 -24.34 -10.56
CA ARG A 855 27.58 -24.20 -10.80
C ARG A 855 27.92 -23.99 -12.26
N ASP A 856 26.96 -24.15 -13.16
CA ASP A 856 27.17 -24.24 -14.61
C ASP A 856 26.84 -22.93 -15.34
N GLY A 857 26.60 -21.84 -14.61
CA GLY A 857 26.32 -20.54 -15.19
C GLY A 857 26.84 -19.39 -14.33
N LEU A 858 26.85 -18.20 -14.92
CA LEU A 858 27.24 -16.97 -14.25
C LEU A 858 26.24 -16.58 -13.15
N TYR A 859 26.79 -16.13 -12.03
CA TYR A 859 26.06 -15.52 -10.94
C TYR A 859 26.47 -14.06 -10.80
N LEU A 860 25.52 -13.14 -10.99
CA LEU A 860 25.72 -11.71 -10.78
C LEU A 860 25.17 -11.33 -9.41
N ASN A 861 25.99 -10.65 -8.61
CA ASN A 861 25.63 -10.10 -7.32
C ASN A 861 25.95 -8.61 -7.33
N ASP A 862 24.91 -7.78 -7.30
CA ASP A 862 25.02 -6.33 -7.15
C ASP A 862 24.25 -5.90 -5.91
N SER A 863 24.94 -5.18 -5.03
CA SER A 863 24.48 -4.94 -3.68
C SER A 863 25.25 -3.83 -2.99
N GLY A 864 24.62 -3.25 -1.97
CA GLY A 864 25.25 -2.22 -1.16
C GLY A 864 24.52 -1.98 0.15
N ALA A 865 25.16 -1.22 1.03
CA ALA A 865 24.60 -0.84 2.32
C ALA A 865 24.84 0.61 2.71
N GLN A 866 23.96 1.07 3.58
CA GLN A 866 24.09 2.29 4.36
C GLN A 866 24.81 1.97 5.65
N TYR A 867 25.92 2.66 5.88
CA TYR A 867 26.64 2.69 7.14
C TYR A 867 26.59 4.11 7.70
N CYS A 868 26.67 4.27 9.03
CA CYS A 868 26.79 5.60 9.64
C CYS A 868 27.99 6.41 9.09
N THR A 869 29.00 5.72 8.57
CA THR A 869 30.24 6.27 8.00
C THR A 869 30.18 6.52 6.49
N GLY A 870 29.24 5.93 5.75
CA GLY A 870 29.20 6.03 4.29
C GLY A 870 28.17 5.13 3.61
N THR A 871 28.10 5.19 2.29
CA THR A 871 27.22 4.35 1.46
C THR A 871 28.07 3.48 0.54
N THR A 872 27.72 2.21 0.37
CA THR A 872 28.41 1.30 -0.56
C THR A 872 27.52 0.87 -1.72
N ASP A 873 28.19 0.51 -2.80
CA ASP A 873 27.62 -0.05 -4.03
C ASP A 873 28.69 -0.90 -4.71
N VAL A 874 28.39 -2.15 -5.04
CA VAL A 874 29.37 -3.09 -5.58
C VAL A 874 28.71 -4.26 -6.28
N THR A 875 29.12 -4.44 -7.54
CA THR A 875 28.78 -5.60 -8.34
C THR A 875 29.96 -6.53 -8.56
N ARG A 876 29.76 -7.83 -8.34
CA ARG A 876 30.65 -8.91 -8.79
C ARG A 876 29.88 -9.96 -9.59
N THR A 877 30.51 -10.44 -10.66
CA THR A 877 30.02 -11.59 -11.43
C THR A 877 30.95 -12.77 -11.19
N LEU A 878 30.39 -13.93 -10.83
CA LEU A 878 31.06 -15.14 -10.36
C LEU A 878 30.69 -16.35 -11.21
N HIS A 879 31.48 -17.42 -11.11
CA HIS A 879 31.18 -18.73 -11.68
C HIS A 879 31.74 -19.83 -10.77
N PHE A 880 30.91 -20.81 -10.37
CA PHE A 880 31.28 -21.85 -9.37
C PHE A 880 31.67 -23.21 -9.97
N GLY A 881 31.64 -23.31 -11.30
CA GLY A 881 32.12 -24.44 -12.10
C GLY A 881 33.15 -24.00 -13.15
N THR A 882 33.05 -24.54 -14.36
CA THR A 882 33.92 -24.16 -15.50
C THR A 882 33.19 -23.20 -16.44
N PRO A 883 33.58 -21.91 -16.50
CA PRO A 883 32.95 -20.97 -17.42
C PRO A 883 33.31 -21.29 -18.88
N THR A 884 32.41 -20.97 -19.79
CA THR A 884 32.62 -21.10 -21.23
C THR A 884 33.60 -20.05 -21.76
N GLU A 885 34.22 -20.33 -22.91
CA GLU A 885 35.11 -19.37 -23.58
C GLU A 885 34.39 -18.05 -23.93
N HIS A 886 33.09 -18.13 -24.26
CA HIS A 886 32.27 -16.95 -24.55
C HIS A 886 32.04 -16.10 -23.30
N GLU A 887 31.64 -16.71 -22.17
CA GLU A 887 31.48 -16.01 -20.89
C GLU A 887 32.79 -15.36 -20.43
N LYS A 888 33.93 -16.07 -20.50
CA LYS A 888 35.25 -15.52 -20.16
C LYS A 888 35.63 -14.34 -21.04
N LYS A 889 35.38 -14.45 -22.35
CA LYS A 889 35.67 -13.36 -23.29
C LYS A 889 34.83 -12.13 -22.98
N CYS A 890 33.52 -12.27 -22.81
CA CYS A 890 32.64 -11.14 -22.47
C CYS A 890 33.02 -10.53 -21.12
N PHE A 891 33.30 -11.36 -20.10
CA PHE A 891 33.76 -10.89 -18.78
C PHE A 891 35.05 -10.09 -18.89
N THR A 892 36.01 -10.59 -19.65
CA THR A 892 37.30 -9.92 -19.83
C THR A 892 37.15 -8.60 -20.57
N LEU A 893 36.24 -8.49 -21.54
CA LEU A 893 35.96 -7.21 -22.21
C LEU A 893 35.33 -6.18 -21.27
N VAL A 894 34.41 -6.61 -20.39
CA VAL A 894 33.84 -5.75 -19.34
C VAL A 894 34.92 -5.35 -18.33
N LEU A 895 35.84 -6.26 -17.97
CA LEU A 895 36.97 -5.93 -17.12
C LEU A 895 37.90 -4.89 -17.78
N LYS A 896 38.15 -4.99 -19.09
CA LYS A 896 38.93 -3.96 -19.82
C LYS A 896 38.23 -2.61 -19.80
N ALA A 897 36.90 -2.59 -19.96
CA ALA A 897 36.10 -1.37 -19.78
C ALA A 897 36.27 -0.77 -18.39
N HIS A 898 36.19 -1.61 -17.34
CA HIS A 898 36.35 -1.21 -15.95
C HIS A 898 37.75 -0.62 -15.69
N ILE A 899 38.81 -1.28 -16.18
CA ILE A 899 40.19 -0.82 -16.03
C ILE A 899 40.41 0.47 -16.81
N ALA A 900 39.88 0.59 -18.04
CA ALA A 900 40.02 1.80 -18.85
C ALA A 900 39.44 3.03 -18.13
N PHE A 901 38.31 2.88 -17.42
CA PHE A 901 37.78 3.93 -16.58
C PHE A 901 38.65 4.14 -15.33
N ALA A 902 38.92 3.09 -14.55
CA ALA A 902 39.63 3.17 -13.28
C ALA A 902 41.08 3.70 -13.39
N SER A 903 41.71 3.55 -14.55
CA SER A 903 43.08 4.04 -14.82
C SER A 903 43.11 5.39 -15.53
N ALA A 904 41.96 6.01 -15.78
CA ALA A 904 41.88 7.28 -16.48
C ALA A 904 42.58 8.40 -15.70
N ILE A 905 43.42 9.15 -16.40
CA ILE A 905 44.00 10.42 -15.95
C ILE A 905 43.43 11.53 -16.84
N PHE A 906 42.75 12.50 -16.24
CA PHE A 906 41.95 13.48 -16.98
C PHE A 906 42.05 14.89 -16.37
N PRO A 907 41.81 15.96 -17.13
CA PRO A 907 41.76 17.31 -16.58
C PRO A 907 40.66 17.42 -15.50
N ASN A 908 40.95 18.11 -14.40
CA ASN A 908 39.96 18.38 -13.37
C ASN A 908 38.77 19.14 -13.96
N LYS A 909 37.55 18.90 -13.43
CA LYS A 909 36.29 19.42 -13.98
C LYS A 909 36.02 18.93 -15.41
N THR A 910 36.21 17.64 -15.65
CA THR A 910 35.87 17.00 -16.93
C THR A 910 34.39 16.63 -16.99
N ASP A 911 33.77 16.82 -18.15
CA ASP A 911 32.42 16.34 -18.45
C ASP A 911 32.39 14.80 -18.43
N GLY A 912 31.45 14.21 -17.69
CA GLY A 912 31.32 12.77 -17.55
C GLY A 912 31.05 12.01 -18.85
N VAL A 913 30.45 12.64 -19.87
CA VAL A 913 30.27 12.02 -21.21
C VAL A 913 31.60 11.60 -21.82
N LYS A 914 32.66 12.38 -21.56
CA LYS A 914 34.00 12.08 -22.08
C LYS A 914 34.60 10.84 -21.40
N LEU A 915 34.32 10.65 -20.12
CA LEU A 915 34.83 9.50 -19.35
C LEU A 915 34.03 8.23 -19.66
N ASP A 916 32.72 8.33 -19.85
CA ASP A 916 31.86 7.20 -20.26
C ASP A 916 32.33 6.57 -21.59
N ALA A 917 32.70 7.40 -22.57
CA ALA A 917 33.22 6.92 -23.85
C ALA A 917 34.53 6.09 -23.71
N LEU A 918 35.36 6.37 -22.69
CA LEU A 918 36.59 5.61 -22.43
C LEU A 918 36.27 4.19 -21.97
N ALA A 919 35.26 4.03 -21.10
CA ALA A 919 34.83 2.73 -20.60
C ALA A 919 34.17 1.89 -21.70
N ARG A 920 33.42 2.49 -22.62
CA ARG A 920 32.76 1.76 -23.71
C ARG A 920 33.70 1.32 -24.83
N ALA A 921 34.80 2.04 -25.05
CA ALA A 921 35.69 1.81 -26.18
C ALA A 921 36.20 0.35 -26.31
N PRO A 922 36.57 -0.37 -25.23
CA PRO A 922 36.90 -1.80 -25.29
C PRO A 922 35.76 -2.67 -25.81
N LEU A 923 34.50 -2.43 -25.41
CA LEU A 923 33.33 -3.20 -25.82
C LEU A 923 32.91 -2.89 -27.27
N TRP A 924 32.90 -1.60 -27.65
CA TRP A 924 32.53 -1.17 -29.00
C TRP A 924 33.41 -1.75 -30.10
N ARG A 925 34.70 -2.01 -29.83
CA ARG A 925 35.61 -2.69 -30.77
C ARG A 925 35.13 -4.10 -31.15
N HIS A 926 34.28 -4.70 -30.34
CA HIS A 926 33.68 -6.01 -30.56
C HIS A 926 32.18 -5.92 -30.92
N GLY A 927 31.65 -4.72 -31.16
CA GLY A 927 30.24 -4.52 -31.45
C GLY A 927 29.31 -4.73 -30.25
N LEU A 928 29.85 -4.67 -29.02
CA LEU A 928 29.10 -4.83 -27.77
C LEU A 928 28.87 -3.47 -27.09
N ASP A 929 27.80 -3.35 -26.31
CA ASP A 929 27.47 -2.14 -25.53
C ASP A 929 26.59 -2.51 -24.31
N TYR A 930 26.33 -1.54 -23.42
CA TYR A 930 25.43 -1.66 -22.27
C TYR A 930 24.46 -0.47 -22.16
N ARG A 931 23.22 -0.73 -21.74
CA ARG A 931 22.09 0.20 -21.79
C ARG A 931 21.91 1.06 -20.53
N HIS A 932 23.00 1.37 -19.83
CA HIS A 932 23.02 2.25 -18.66
C HIS A 932 24.28 3.13 -18.65
N GLY A 933 24.37 4.10 -17.74
CA GLY A 933 25.57 4.94 -17.56
C GLY A 933 26.75 4.14 -17.02
N THR A 934 27.97 4.66 -17.18
CA THR A 934 29.19 4.03 -16.63
C THR A 934 29.40 4.36 -15.15
N ALA A 935 28.95 5.54 -14.71
CA ALA A 935 29.10 5.96 -13.32
C ALA A 935 28.02 6.95 -12.88
N HIS A 936 27.65 6.90 -11.60
CA HIS A 936 26.88 7.92 -10.89
C HIS A 936 27.64 8.41 -9.65
N GLY A 937 27.25 9.55 -9.09
CA GLY A 937 27.73 9.98 -7.77
C GLY A 937 27.21 9.07 -6.66
N VAL A 938 27.97 8.95 -5.57
CA VAL A 938 27.57 8.22 -4.36
C VAL A 938 27.64 9.15 -3.15
N GLY A 939 26.53 9.27 -2.40
CA GLY A 939 26.42 10.14 -1.23
C GLY A 939 27.05 9.54 0.02
N ALA A 940 27.50 10.38 0.96
CA ALA A 940 28.04 9.93 2.25
C ALA A 940 26.90 9.66 3.25
N PHE A 941 26.58 8.37 3.43
CA PHE A 941 25.41 7.90 4.17
C PHE A 941 24.12 8.60 3.68
N LEU A 942 23.91 8.60 2.37
CA LEU A 942 22.84 9.31 1.65
C LEU A 942 22.40 8.43 0.48
N ASN A 943 21.76 8.98 -0.55
CA ASN A 943 21.41 8.22 -1.73
C ASN A 943 22.65 7.56 -2.35
N VAL A 944 22.49 6.28 -2.72
CA VAL A 944 23.50 5.54 -3.49
C VAL A 944 23.68 6.16 -4.88
N HIS A 945 22.58 6.59 -5.50
CA HIS A 945 22.57 7.45 -6.68
C HIS A 945 22.45 8.91 -6.26
N GLU A 946 23.59 9.56 -6.03
CA GLU A 946 23.64 10.98 -5.71
C GLU A 946 23.47 11.84 -6.96
N LYS A 947 22.36 12.59 -7.00
CA LYS A 947 22.10 13.55 -8.09
C LYS A 947 23.21 14.58 -8.18
N GLY A 948 23.52 14.99 -9.40
CA GLY A 948 24.53 15.99 -9.67
C GLY A 948 25.66 15.44 -10.53
N VAL A 949 26.19 14.26 -10.18
CA VAL A 949 27.36 13.67 -10.84
C VAL A 949 26.95 12.46 -11.68
N LEU A 950 27.34 12.43 -12.95
CA LEU A 950 26.98 11.38 -13.90
C LEU A 950 28.06 11.23 -14.97
N ALA A 951 28.50 10.00 -15.24
CA ALA A 951 29.22 9.62 -16.46
C ALA A 951 28.34 8.68 -17.28
N SER A 952 27.76 9.22 -18.35
CA SER A 952 26.85 8.52 -19.24
C SER A 952 27.01 9.06 -20.66
N ILE A 953 26.56 8.33 -21.66
CA ILE A 953 26.52 8.80 -23.05
C ILE A 953 25.60 10.04 -23.21
N GLN A 954 24.65 10.20 -22.28
CA GLN A 954 23.80 11.38 -22.19
C GLN A 954 24.48 12.48 -21.38
N ALA A 955 24.35 13.73 -21.85
CA ALA A 955 24.84 14.90 -21.14
C ALA A 955 24.23 14.97 -19.73
N ASN A 956 25.07 15.28 -18.73
CA ASN A 956 24.65 15.44 -17.35
C ASN A 956 23.64 16.60 -17.23
N PRO A 957 22.37 16.37 -16.86
CA PRO A 957 21.36 17.43 -16.74
C PRO A 957 21.74 18.52 -15.72
N SER A 958 22.61 18.19 -14.77
CA SER A 958 23.08 19.09 -13.73
C SER A 958 24.18 20.04 -14.19
N ASN A 959 24.83 19.73 -15.33
CA ASN A 959 26.06 20.37 -15.80
C ASN A 959 27.19 20.43 -14.76
N LEU A 960 27.18 19.55 -13.76
CA LEU A 960 28.23 19.49 -12.74
C LEU A 960 29.34 18.57 -13.26
N PRO A 961 30.55 19.10 -13.50
CA PRO A 961 31.65 18.30 -14.02
C PRO A 961 32.29 17.44 -12.93
N ILE A 962 32.92 16.33 -13.32
CA ILE A 962 33.64 15.43 -12.42
C ILE A 962 34.95 16.10 -12.00
N GLN A 963 35.17 16.20 -10.69
CA GLN A 963 36.31 16.91 -10.11
C GLN A 963 36.82 16.26 -8.82
N GLU A 964 38.01 16.69 -8.39
CA GLU A 964 38.66 16.26 -7.14
C GLU A 964 37.70 16.30 -5.93
N GLY A 965 37.76 15.26 -5.10
CA GLY A 965 36.94 15.08 -3.89
C GLY A 965 35.57 14.43 -4.15
N MET A 966 35.18 14.22 -5.41
CA MET A 966 33.97 13.45 -5.73
C MET A 966 34.19 11.95 -5.54
N ILE A 967 33.14 11.25 -5.12
CA ILE A 967 33.08 9.79 -5.06
C ILE A 967 31.99 9.33 -6.03
N ILE A 968 32.36 8.44 -6.95
CA ILE A 968 31.51 7.96 -8.06
C ILE A 968 31.65 6.45 -8.24
N SER A 969 30.68 5.79 -8.88
CA SER A 969 30.80 4.39 -9.30
C SER A 969 31.69 4.23 -10.55
N ASN A 970 31.95 2.99 -10.91
CA ASN A 970 32.62 2.55 -12.14
C ASN A 970 32.10 1.14 -12.44
N GLU A 971 31.03 1.06 -13.21
CA GLU A 971 30.16 -0.12 -13.30
C GLU A 971 29.86 -0.57 -14.74
N PRO A 972 30.83 -0.67 -15.66
CA PRO A 972 30.53 -1.17 -17.00
C PRO A 972 29.97 -2.59 -16.95
N GLY A 973 29.16 -2.93 -17.96
CA GLY A 973 28.52 -4.23 -18.06
C GLY A 973 28.34 -4.73 -19.49
N TYR A 974 27.80 -5.93 -19.61
CA TYR A 974 27.30 -6.54 -20.84
C TYR A 974 26.21 -7.55 -20.49
N TYR A 975 25.11 -7.51 -21.21
CA TYR A 975 23.92 -8.32 -20.94
C TYR A 975 23.49 -9.03 -22.21
N GLU A 976 23.48 -10.36 -22.17
CA GLU A 976 23.09 -11.21 -23.28
C GLU A 976 21.72 -11.82 -22.98
N ASP A 977 20.69 -11.24 -23.60
CA ASP A 977 19.29 -11.54 -23.35
C ASP A 977 19.02 -13.06 -23.40
N GLY A 978 18.44 -13.59 -22.33
CA GLY A 978 18.10 -15.01 -22.20
C GLY A 978 19.27 -15.94 -21.86
N ALA A 979 20.50 -15.44 -21.71
CA ALA A 979 21.68 -16.23 -21.41
C ALA A 979 22.35 -15.83 -20.07
N PHE A 980 22.96 -14.65 -20.00
CA PHE A 980 23.68 -14.18 -18.82
C PHE A 980 23.87 -12.66 -18.83
N GLY A 981 24.25 -12.09 -17.69
CA GLY A 981 24.72 -10.71 -17.58
C GLY A 981 26.00 -10.62 -16.77
N ILE A 982 26.78 -9.60 -17.07
CA ILE A 982 28.06 -9.31 -16.45
C ILE A 982 28.09 -7.84 -16.11
N ARG A 983 28.44 -7.53 -14.86
CA ARG A 983 28.81 -6.18 -14.44
C ARG A 983 29.96 -6.27 -13.44
N ILE A 984 30.88 -5.32 -13.53
CA ILE A 984 32.03 -5.20 -12.62
C ILE A 984 32.04 -3.78 -12.10
N GLU A 985 31.72 -3.64 -10.82
CA GLU A 985 31.51 -2.33 -10.23
C GLU A 985 32.38 -2.08 -9.01
N ASN A 986 32.98 -0.90 -9.00
CA ASN A 986 33.66 -0.36 -7.84
C ASN A 986 33.30 1.11 -7.65
N ILE A 987 33.30 1.55 -6.41
CA ILE A 987 33.32 2.96 -6.06
C ILE A 987 34.76 3.48 -6.07
N VAL A 988 34.92 4.66 -6.65
CA VAL A 988 36.20 5.34 -6.83
C VAL A 988 36.14 6.77 -6.30
N LEU A 989 37.24 7.20 -5.68
CA LEU A 989 37.49 8.58 -5.27
C LEU A 989 38.26 9.31 -6.38
N VAL A 990 37.73 10.44 -6.83
CA VAL A 990 38.46 11.35 -7.72
C VAL A 990 39.46 12.14 -6.89
N LYS A 991 40.75 11.93 -7.14
CA LYS A 991 41.84 12.62 -6.45
C LYS A 991 42.73 13.35 -7.45
N LYS A 992 43.52 14.30 -6.96
CA LYS A 992 44.56 14.93 -7.76
C LYS A 992 45.57 13.89 -8.25
N ALA A 993 45.90 13.94 -9.54
CA ALA A 993 46.85 13.02 -10.16
C ALA A 993 48.27 13.25 -9.61
N SER A 994 48.92 12.16 -9.19
CA SER A 994 50.23 12.22 -8.51
C SER A 994 51.42 12.07 -9.49
N GLY A 995 51.21 11.43 -10.63
CA GLY A 995 52.27 11.04 -11.58
C GLY A 995 52.36 11.84 -12.90
N VAL A 996 51.72 13.01 -13.02
CA VAL A 996 51.66 13.77 -14.29
C VAL A 996 52.68 14.93 -14.29
N PRO A 997 53.76 14.86 -15.10
CA PRO A 997 54.87 15.83 -15.04
C PRO A 997 54.60 17.16 -15.77
N HIS A 998 53.77 17.16 -16.82
CA HIS A 998 53.50 18.35 -17.65
C HIS A 998 52.08 18.89 -17.43
N ARG A 999 51.99 20.15 -17.03
CA ARG A 999 50.72 20.89 -16.92
C ARG A 999 50.55 21.74 -18.17
N SER A 1000 49.61 21.38 -19.04
CA SER A 1000 49.21 22.27 -20.13
C SER A 1000 48.25 23.31 -19.55
N GLY A 1001 48.70 24.57 -19.41
CA GLY A 1001 47.91 25.67 -18.84
C GLY A 1001 47.78 25.66 -17.31
N ASN A 1002 46.64 26.17 -16.80
CA ASN A 1002 46.32 26.27 -15.37
C ASN A 1002 45.54 25.05 -14.82
N ASP A 1003 45.30 24.02 -15.64
CA ASP A 1003 44.44 22.90 -15.25
C ASP A 1003 45.20 21.84 -14.45
N THR A 1004 44.65 21.47 -13.29
CA THR A 1004 45.10 20.30 -12.55
C THR A 1004 44.53 19.04 -13.19
N PHE A 1005 45.24 17.91 -13.13
CA PHE A 1005 44.73 16.62 -13.57
C PHE A 1005 44.26 15.80 -12.36
N CYS A 1006 43.29 14.92 -12.59
CA CYS A 1006 42.73 13.97 -11.65
C CYS A 1006 43.06 12.52 -12.07
N GLU A 1007 43.14 11.65 -11.07
CA GLU A 1007 43.19 10.18 -11.20
C GLU A 1007 42.10 9.58 -10.30
N LEU A 1008 41.79 8.29 -10.48
CA LEU A 1008 40.78 7.57 -9.71
C LEU A 1008 41.43 6.60 -8.72
N GLU A 1009 41.05 6.67 -7.45
CA GLU A 1009 41.45 5.73 -6.40
C GLU A 1009 40.28 4.80 -6.09
N THR A 1010 40.44 3.51 -6.34
CA THR A 1010 39.41 2.51 -6.01
C THR A 1010 39.30 2.34 -4.50
N ILE A 1011 38.10 2.53 -3.95
CA ILE A 1011 37.83 2.36 -2.51
C ILE A 1011 37.06 1.08 -2.20
N THR A 1012 36.36 0.48 -3.16
CA THR A 1012 35.76 -0.86 -3.01
C THR A 1012 36.83 -1.94 -2.89
N MET A 1013 36.79 -2.69 -1.78
CA MET A 1013 37.78 -3.73 -1.46
C MET A 1013 37.17 -5.12 -1.62
N VAL A 1014 37.02 -5.62 -2.85
CA VAL A 1014 36.42 -6.95 -3.11
C VAL A 1014 37.14 -7.62 -4.28
N PRO A 1015 37.60 -8.88 -4.18
CA PRO A 1015 38.28 -9.56 -5.29
C PRO A 1015 37.42 -9.61 -6.57
N ILE A 1016 38.08 -9.55 -7.73
CA ILE A 1016 37.44 -9.78 -9.04
C ILE A 1016 37.74 -11.24 -9.43
N SER A 1017 36.71 -11.98 -9.84
CA SER A 1017 36.79 -13.44 -10.07
C SER A 1017 37.86 -13.81 -11.10
N ARG A 1018 38.91 -14.51 -10.64
CA ARG A 1018 40.08 -14.84 -11.46
C ARG A 1018 39.78 -15.86 -12.55
N ASN A 1019 38.92 -16.83 -12.25
CA ASN A 1019 38.56 -17.91 -13.18
C ASN A 1019 37.80 -17.44 -14.44
N LEU A 1020 37.20 -16.25 -14.40
CA LEU A 1020 36.51 -15.63 -15.53
C LEU A 1020 37.42 -14.80 -16.43
N ILE A 1021 38.67 -14.56 -16.03
CA ILE A 1021 39.61 -13.72 -16.79
C ILE A 1021 40.35 -14.58 -17.83
N ASP A 1022 40.27 -14.17 -19.09
CA ASP A 1022 41.16 -14.66 -20.14
C ASP A 1022 42.37 -13.74 -20.27
N THR A 1023 43.50 -14.18 -19.70
CA THR A 1023 44.75 -13.42 -19.70
C THR A 1023 45.32 -13.17 -21.09
N ASN A 1024 44.91 -13.93 -22.11
CA ASN A 1024 45.35 -13.71 -23.50
C ASN A 1024 44.70 -12.47 -24.14
N VAL A 1025 43.60 -11.97 -23.58
CA VAL A 1025 42.86 -10.79 -24.06
C VAL A 1025 43.30 -9.52 -23.32
N LEU A 1026 43.91 -9.68 -22.14
CA LEU A 1026 44.49 -8.58 -21.38
C LEU A 1026 45.87 -8.18 -21.92
N THR A 1027 46.16 -6.90 -21.83
CA THR A 1027 47.50 -6.35 -21.98
C THR A 1027 48.29 -6.54 -20.69
N GLU A 1028 49.62 -6.49 -20.78
CA GLU A 1028 50.50 -6.55 -19.61
C GLU A 1028 50.14 -5.48 -18.55
N TYR A 1029 49.78 -4.28 -18.98
CA TYR A 1029 49.35 -3.21 -18.09
C TYR A 1029 48.07 -3.57 -17.32
N GLU A 1030 47.07 -4.15 -17.99
CA GLU A 1030 45.81 -4.54 -17.37
C GLU A 1030 46.02 -5.72 -16.39
N ILE A 1031 46.91 -6.66 -16.70
CA ILE A 1031 47.30 -7.75 -15.78
C ILE A 1031 47.94 -7.17 -14.51
N GLN A 1032 48.88 -6.25 -14.66
CA GLN A 1032 49.53 -5.57 -13.54
C GLN A 1032 48.54 -4.76 -12.71
N TRP A 1033 47.57 -4.10 -13.35
CA TRP A 1033 46.50 -3.40 -12.65
C TRP A 1033 45.67 -4.35 -11.77
N VAL A 1034 45.25 -5.50 -12.31
CA VAL A 1034 44.47 -6.48 -11.53
C VAL A 1034 45.29 -7.02 -10.36
N ASN A 1035 46.57 -7.37 -10.60
CA ASN A 1035 47.46 -7.87 -9.57
C ASN A 1035 47.66 -6.85 -8.43
N ALA A 1036 47.89 -5.57 -8.77
CA ALA A 1036 48.04 -4.50 -7.80
C ALA A 1036 46.74 -4.23 -7.02
N TYR A 1037 45.59 -4.26 -7.70
CA TYR A 1037 44.28 -4.15 -7.06
C TYR A 1037 44.06 -5.31 -6.07
N HIS A 1038 44.26 -6.55 -6.49
CA HIS A 1038 44.10 -7.75 -5.67
C HIS A 1038 45.06 -7.78 -4.48
N GLU A 1039 46.30 -7.33 -4.64
CA GLU A 1039 47.26 -7.18 -3.55
C GLU A 1039 46.75 -6.20 -2.49
N ASN A 1040 46.30 -5.01 -2.90
CA ASN A 1040 45.71 -4.02 -1.99
C ASN A 1040 44.47 -4.58 -1.25
N VAL A 1041 43.56 -5.25 -1.98
CA VAL A 1041 42.38 -5.92 -1.38
C VAL A 1041 42.81 -6.92 -0.31
N ARG A 1042 43.79 -7.77 -0.62
CA ARG A 1042 44.31 -8.77 0.33
C ARG A 1042 44.90 -8.12 1.57
N GLU A 1043 45.78 -7.12 1.39
CA GLU A 1043 46.46 -6.45 2.49
C GLU A 1043 45.48 -5.75 3.43
N ARG A 1044 44.48 -5.04 2.87
CA ARG A 1044 43.51 -4.27 3.63
C ARG A 1044 42.51 -5.15 4.37
N LEU A 1045 42.05 -6.25 3.77
CA LEU A 1045 41.02 -7.11 4.37
C LEU A 1045 41.56 -8.19 5.29
N THR A 1046 42.82 -8.63 5.12
CA THR A 1046 43.41 -9.71 5.94
C THR A 1046 43.23 -9.46 7.45
N PRO A 1047 43.49 -8.26 8.01
CA PRO A 1047 43.30 -8.01 9.44
C PRO A 1047 41.87 -8.24 9.95
N LEU A 1048 40.87 -7.92 9.12
CA LEU A 1048 39.44 -8.01 9.46
C LEU A 1048 38.88 -9.44 9.35
N LEU A 1049 39.61 -10.34 8.71
CA LEU A 1049 39.18 -11.71 8.43
C LEU A 1049 39.98 -12.76 9.22
N THR A 1050 40.89 -12.35 10.10
CA THR A 1050 41.74 -13.25 10.89
C THR A 1050 40.97 -14.26 11.74
N SER A 1051 39.73 -13.93 12.14
CA SER A 1051 38.84 -14.82 12.90
C SER A 1051 38.01 -15.77 12.03
N ASN A 1052 38.09 -15.68 10.70
CA ASN A 1052 37.35 -16.53 9.77
C ASN A 1052 38.31 -17.16 8.74
N GLU A 1053 38.73 -18.40 9.02
CA GLU A 1053 39.73 -19.12 8.23
C GLU A 1053 39.28 -19.36 6.78
N ASP A 1054 38.02 -19.74 6.56
CA ASP A 1054 37.45 -19.97 5.23
C ASP A 1054 37.49 -18.69 4.38
N ALA A 1055 37.09 -17.54 4.96
CA ALA A 1055 37.13 -16.24 4.29
C ALA A 1055 38.57 -15.81 3.96
N LEU A 1056 39.53 -16.07 4.86
CA LEU A 1056 40.93 -15.74 4.63
C LEU A 1056 41.56 -16.62 3.54
N MET A 1057 41.20 -17.91 3.49
CA MET A 1057 41.63 -18.82 2.43
C MET A 1057 41.08 -18.40 1.07
N TYR A 1058 39.77 -18.10 1.01
CA TYR A 1058 39.12 -17.56 -0.19
C TYR A 1058 39.82 -16.29 -0.66
N LEU A 1059 40.04 -15.31 0.24
CA LEU A 1059 40.70 -14.05 -0.08
C LEU A 1059 42.09 -14.27 -0.69
N LYS A 1060 42.93 -15.11 -0.08
CA LYS A 1060 44.29 -15.38 -0.59
C LYS A 1060 44.28 -16.02 -1.97
N ARG A 1061 43.35 -16.96 -2.22
CA ARG A 1061 43.23 -17.64 -3.51
C ARG A 1061 42.70 -16.69 -4.59
N GLU A 1062 41.64 -15.94 -4.31
CA GLU A 1062 41.01 -15.02 -5.27
C GLU A 1062 41.81 -13.73 -5.50
N THR A 1063 42.87 -13.47 -4.73
CA THR A 1063 43.79 -12.34 -4.93
C THR A 1063 45.20 -12.75 -5.35
N SER A 1064 45.42 -14.03 -5.64
CA SER A 1064 46.72 -14.48 -6.16
C SER A 1064 46.99 -13.83 -7.53
N PRO A 1065 48.25 -13.50 -7.86
CA PRO A 1065 48.57 -12.95 -9.18
C PRO A 1065 48.01 -13.81 -10.33
N LEU A 1066 47.57 -13.15 -11.40
CA LEU A 1066 47.06 -13.79 -12.62
C LEU A 1066 48.14 -14.52 -13.42
#